data_AF-A0A2Z4ANA4-F1
#
_entry.id   AF-A0A2Z4ANA4-F1
#
_cell.length_a   1.000
_cell.length_b   1.000
_cell.length_c   1.000
_cell.angle_alpha   90.00
_cell.angle_beta   90.00
_cell.angle_gamma   90.00
#
_symmetry.space_group_name_H-M   'P 1'
#
loop_
_entity.id
_entity.type
_entity.pdbx_description
1 polymer ?
#
loop_
_entity_poly.entity_id
_entity_poly.type
_entity_poly.pdbx_seq_one_letter_code
_entity_poly.pdbx_strand_id
1 'polypeptide(L)'
;MDFGGWDMPLHYTGILAEHLATRRYGGLFDVSHMGRILVQGKDSMRFLQRVLSNNAAALKPWRAQYTLIPNETGALIDDAYLYRFGDAEFVIVVNAVNLEADLRHLREEGAGFSNLELKDETEDSAMFAFQGALTREILKGELEFGKLPDPFRNCLSEVVLSGVEVRVSRTGYTGEPIGFELFLGADRALEVWERLYLAGVERGVLPVGLGARDTLRMEAGLPLYGHESGRVLDGEEIPAMAVPAARGAVSFSEEKGEFIGGEALAEQASDLRRIRRGHPGQTKILQRRIRLFALMDKGVARQDDRIFIDEKDVGVVTSGTMIPYWEFIDEGVTMRIADEIKRRPIGIAYVDIGLRIGQEMTIKVRNRSLHARIVSWHGRTEAPPHFHPILVDQVMKKKSKRKERDLAYDAETLLHKSLENHGWRQRRCVNLIPSEMTTSPLVRLLQVSDPVGRYAEHKELLTALGKEVFFYQGTDFIGWVENQLIEEMANFLGCGLIEARLMSGQMANMTVFGALLDHRNLGDRQSEPKRIQSVLNNHLGKGGHLSAQPLGALRDFVAKNPKTERFAVENFPVCDDNPFRIDLEATERVLESLNPELIIFGKSMVLHPEPVAAIREIVSAKKEKPIILYDMAHVLGLIGPSFQYPFKEGADFVTGSTHKTFFGPQRGIIGADFEDGNVKHPLWKAVRRRAFPGMVSNHHLGTLLALFMAALEMNAYKSEYQPLVIANAKAFARALNKEGLEVMGDPDLDFTETHQVIVYVGYAKGCEVARTLEENNIVVNYQAVPGDESFTTSSGLRLGVSEMTRFGMREKDFEELASLFSDAVRNKKGVGDEIARLRSRFQAIHFCFNGEPFDSLKTELLKTF
;
A
#
# COMPACT_ATOMS: atom_id res chain seq x y z
N MET A 1 33.83 -24.14 6.62
CA MET A 1 33.26 -25.46 6.24
C MET A 1 33.08 -25.43 4.75
N ASP A 2 33.45 -26.49 4.05
CA ASP A 2 33.28 -26.56 2.60
C ASP A 2 31.78 -26.48 2.25
N PHE A 3 31.42 -25.46 1.48
CA PHE A 3 30.06 -25.23 0.99
C PHE A 3 30.12 -24.82 -0.47
N GLY A 4 29.99 -25.80 -1.37
CA GLY A 4 30.04 -25.57 -2.82
C GLY A 4 31.41 -25.06 -3.30
N GLY A 5 32.51 -25.52 -2.69
CA GLY A 5 33.86 -25.09 -3.03
C GLY A 5 34.34 -23.83 -2.30
N TRP A 6 33.51 -23.26 -1.42
CA TRP A 6 33.83 -22.08 -0.62
C TRP A 6 34.03 -22.40 0.86
N ASP A 7 34.99 -21.73 1.50
CA ASP A 7 35.17 -21.78 2.96
C ASP A 7 34.21 -20.82 3.66
N MET A 8 33.04 -21.34 4.06
CA MET A 8 32.00 -20.54 4.71
C MET A 8 31.96 -20.76 6.23
N PRO A 9 31.70 -19.74 7.05
CA PRO A 9 31.45 -19.92 8.48
C PRO A 9 30.03 -20.44 8.73
N LEU A 10 29.91 -21.51 9.53
CA LEU A 10 28.59 -21.97 10.01
C LEU A 10 27.92 -20.90 10.87
N HIS A 11 28.72 -20.22 11.69
CA HIS A 11 28.40 -19.09 12.53
C HIS A 11 29.69 -18.32 12.81
N TYR A 12 29.57 -17.03 13.13
CA TYR A 12 30.66 -16.18 13.60
C TYR A 12 30.68 -16.09 15.14
N THR A 13 29.52 -15.79 15.73
CA THR A 13 29.33 -15.69 17.19
C THR A 13 28.46 -16.82 17.71
N GLY A 14 27.46 -17.24 16.94
CA GLY A 14 26.54 -18.31 17.31
C GLY A 14 25.16 -18.11 16.69
N ILE A 15 24.59 -19.19 16.16
CA ILE A 15 23.33 -19.20 15.38
C ILE A 15 22.19 -18.43 16.07
N LEU A 16 22.03 -18.61 17.38
CA LEU A 16 20.96 -17.95 18.14
C LEU A 16 21.15 -16.43 18.23
N ALA A 17 22.37 -15.98 18.54
CA ALA A 17 22.69 -14.56 18.68
C ALA A 17 22.56 -13.84 17.34
N GLU A 18 23.07 -14.45 16.27
CA GLU A 18 23.04 -13.91 14.92
C GLU A 18 21.60 -13.79 14.36
N HIS A 19 20.76 -14.82 14.60
CA HIS A 19 19.34 -14.76 14.24
C HIS A 19 18.63 -13.60 14.94
N LEU A 20 18.77 -13.51 16.27
CA LEU A 20 18.10 -12.49 17.07
C LEU A 20 18.61 -11.08 16.75
N ALA A 21 19.91 -10.93 16.47
CA ALA A 21 20.49 -9.68 16.01
C ALA A 21 19.90 -9.24 14.68
N THR A 22 19.73 -10.16 13.72
CA THR A 22 19.08 -9.87 12.43
C THR A 22 17.64 -9.39 12.61
N ARG A 23 16.85 -10.03 13.49
CA ARG A 23 15.44 -9.68 13.74
C ARG A 23 15.23 -8.34 14.45
N ARG A 24 16.18 -7.91 15.29
CA ARG A 24 16.06 -6.68 16.12
C ARG A 24 16.87 -5.51 15.61
N TYR A 25 18.07 -5.76 15.10
CA TYR A 25 19.07 -4.74 14.74
C TYR A 25 19.47 -4.86 13.28
N GLY A 26 20.32 -5.84 12.95
CA GLY A 26 20.82 -6.10 11.61
C GLY A 26 21.79 -7.29 11.59
N GLY A 27 21.86 -7.96 10.45
CA GLY A 27 22.79 -9.03 10.16
C GLY A 27 23.54 -8.75 8.85
N LEU A 28 24.87 -8.83 8.89
CA LEU A 28 25.74 -8.68 7.73
C LEU A 28 26.21 -10.08 7.28
N PHE A 29 25.84 -10.46 6.07
CA PHE A 29 26.05 -11.80 5.52
C PHE A 29 27.02 -11.72 4.35
N ASP A 30 28.05 -12.56 4.37
CA ASP A 30 28.84 -12.81 3.18
C ASP A 30 28.09 -13.84 2.32
N VAL A 31 27.62 -13.39 1.16
CA VAL A 31 26.92 -14.23 0.18
C VAL A 31 27.71 -14.33 -1.13
N SER A 32 29.02 -14.06 -1.08
CA SER A 32 29.91 -14.11 -2.24
C SER A 32 30.00 -15.51 -2.86
N HIS A 33 29.68 -16.57 -2.11
CA HIS A 33 29.56 -17.92 -2.65
C HIS A 33 28.45 -18.10 -3.71
N MET A 34 27.43 -17.23 -3.75
CA MET A 34 26.34 -17.34 -4.74
C MET A 34 26.85 -17.04 -6.16
N GLY A 35 26.46 -17.85 -7.13
CA GLY A 35 26.92 -17.70 -8.51
C GLY A 35 26.40 -16.41 -9.14
N ARG A 36 27.25 -15.66 -9.85
CA ARG A 36 26.92 -14.38 -10.51
C ARG A 36 27.26 -14.47 -11.99
N ILE A 37 26.22 -14.60 -12.82
CA ILE A 37 26.36 -14.78 -14.27
C ILE A 37 25.92 -13.51 -14.98
N LEU A 38 26.87 -12.79 -15.56
CA LEU A 38 26.64 -11.64 -16.41
C LEU A 38 26.16 -12.10 -17.79
N VAL A 39 25.06 -11.51 -18.26
CA VAL A 39 24.43 -11.79 -19.55
C VAL A 39 24.41 -10.51 -20.38
N GLN A 40 25.14 -10.53 -21.49
CA GLN A 40 25.34 -9.37 -22.37
C GLN A 40 25.19 -9.70 -23.85
N GLY A 41 25.08 -8.65 -24.67
CA GLY A 41 24.93 -8.75 -26.12
C GLY A 41 23.48 -8.55 -26.61
N LYS A 42 23.31 -8.41 -27.92
CA LYS A 42 22.03 -8.04 -28.55
C LYS A 42 20.95 -9.10 -28.38
N ASP A 43 21.36 -10.35 -28.15
CA ASP A 43 20.45 -11.49 -28.00
C ASP A 43 20.03 -11.75 -26.53
N SER A 44 20.57 -11.01 -25.56
CA SER A 44 20.33 -11.21 -24.11
C SER A 44 18.87 -11.33 -23.75
N MET A 45 18.02 -10.40 -24.21
CA MET A 45 16.59 -10.42 -23.86
C MET A 45 15.87 -11.65 -24.42
N ARG A 46 16.18 -12.07 -25.65
CA ARG A 46 15.57 -13.26 -26.27
C ARG A 46 16.02 -14.53 -25.54
N PHE A 47 17.31 -14.60 -25.21
CA PHE A 47 17.87 -15.69 -24.43
C PHE A 47 17.22 -15.79 -23.04
N LEU A 48 17.18 -14.70 -22.28
CA LEU A 48 16.55 -14.63 -20.96
C LEU A 48 15.06 -14.98 -21.03
N GLN A 49 14.35 -14.58 -22.09
CA GLN A 49 12.96 -14.98 -22.30
C GLN A 49 12.80 -16.48 -22.57
N ARG A 50 13.81 -17.16 -23.12
CA ARG A 50 13.76 -18.61 -23.38
C ARG A 50 14.09 -19.46 -22.14
N VAL A 51 15.10 -19.06 -21.37
CA VAL A 51 15.65 -19.92 -20.29
C VAL A 51 15.07 -19.64 -18.90
N LEU A 52 14.48 -18.45 -18.67
CA LEU A 52 13.89 -18.09 -17.39
C LEU A 52 12.37 -18.22 -17.43
N SER A 53 11.75 -18.59 -16.31
CA SER A 53 10.27 -18.72 -16.26
C SER A 53 9.53 -17.39 -16.13
N ASN A 54 10.19 -16.32 -15.69
CA ASN A 54 9.56 -15.00 -15.52
C ASN A 54 9.77 -14.13 -16.78
N ASN A 55 8.97 -13.08 -16.90
CA ASN A 55 9.06 -12.15 -18.03
C ASN A 55 10.21 -11.16 -17.86
N ALA A 56 11.36 -11.47 -18.46
CA ALA A 56 12.53 -10.60 -18.47
C ALA A 56 12.25 -9.26 -19.18
N ALA A 57 11.38 -9.25 -20.19
CA ALA A 57 11.02 -8.03 -20.91
C ALA A 57 10.15 -7.05 -20.08
N ALA A 58 9.47 -7.56 -19.05
CA ALA A 58 8.73 -6.75 -18.07
C ALA A 58 9.65 -6.03 -17.07
N LEU A 59 10.90 -6.47 -16.93
CA LEU A 59 11.85 -5.94 -15.96
C LEU A 59 12.39 -4.60 -16.44
N LYS A 60 11.90 -3.50 -15.85
CA LYS A 60 12.40 -2.14 -16.13
C LYS A 60 13.90 -2.01 -15.72
N PRO A 61 14.68 -1.12 -16.35
CA PRO A 61 16.02 -0.73 -15.86
C PRO A 61 16.02 -0.46 -14.35
N TRP A 62 17.12 -0.78 -13.68
CA TRP A 62 17.30 -0.60 -12.24
C TRP A 62 16.29 -1.37 -11.37
N ARG A 63 15.89 -2.56 -11.84
CA ARG A 63 15.00 -3.47 -11.09
C ARG A 63 15.55 -4.88 -11.08
N ALA A 64 15.11 -5.64 -10.08
CA ALA A 64 15.31 -7.08 -10.01
C ALA A 64 13.98 -7.86 -10.00
N GLN A 65 14.06 -9.15 -10.31
CA GLN A 65 12.93 -10.06 -10.16
C GLN A 65 13.38 -11.47 -9.80
N TYR A 66 12.58 -12.11 -8.96
CA TYR A 66 12.70 -13.54 -8.70
C TYR A 66 12.19 -14.33 -9.92
N THR A 67 12.92 -15.37 -10.30
CA THR A 67 12.63 -16.20 -11.46
C THR A 67 13.11 -17.63 -11.20
N LEU A 68 12.82 -18.54 -12.12
CA LEU A 68 13.21 -19.94 -12.03
C LEU A 68 13.98 -20.29 -13.31
N ILE A 69 14.89 -21.25 -13.19
CA ILE A 69 15.53 -21.95 -14.30
C ILE A 69 14.89 -23.34 -14.37
N PRO A 70 13.79 -23.49 -15.12
CA PRO A 70 13.09 -24.77 -15.21
C PRO A 70 13.77 -25.74 -16.18
N ASN A 71 13.52 -27.03 -15.99
CA ASN A 71 13.74 -28.04 -17.03
C ASN A 71 12.45 -28.32 -17.82
N GLU A 72 12.54 -29.20 -18.83
CA GLU A 72 11.42 -29.63 -19.68
C GLU A 72 10.19 -30.16 -18.90
N THR A 73 10.38 -30.74 -17.71
CA THR A 73 9.29 -31.29 -16.88
C THR A 73 8.60 -30.22 -16.02
N GLY A 74 9.08 -28.98 -16.06
CA GLY A 74 8.61 -27.88 -15.21
C GLY A 74 9.04 -28.02 -13.75
N ALA A 75 10.03 -28.87 -13.47
CA ALA A 75 10.79 -28.86 -12.23
C ALA A 75 11.96 -27.87 -12.34
N LEU A 76 12.71 -27.69 -11.26
CA LEU A 76 13.76 -26.68 -11.16
C LEU A 76 15.15 -27.29 -11.33
N ILE A 77 15.92 -26.71 -12.25
CA ILE A 77 17.38 -26.78 -12.23
C ILE A 77 17.87 -25.89 -11.09
N ASP A 78 17.36 -24.65 -11.04
CA ASP A 78 17.56 -23.74 -9.93
C ASP A 78 16.43 -22.71 -9.79
N ASP A 79 16.38 -22.05 -8.63
CA ASP A 79 15.72 -20.75 -8.46
C ASP A 79 16.74 -19.61 -8.48
N ALA A 80 16.37 -18.47 -9.07
CA ALA A 80 17.32 -17.40 -9.34
C ALA A 80 16.72 -16.00 -9.14
N TYR A 81 17.59 -15.01 -9.03
CA TYR A 81 17.23 -13.60 -9.20
C TYR A 81 17.85 -13.04 -10.47
N LEU A 82 17.06 -12.35 -11.28
CA LEU A 82 17.53 -11.56 -12.41
C LEU A 82 17.60 -10.09 -11.98
N TYR A 83 18.79 -9.50 -12.05
CA TYR A 83 19.06 -8.08 -11.85
C TYR A 83 19.27 -7.39 -13.20
N ARG A 84 18.70 -6.20 -13.38
CA ARG A 84 18.95 -5.35 -14.57
C ARG A 84 19.56 -4.02 -14.14
N PHE A 85 20.87 -3.88 -14.30
CA PHE A 85 21.60 -2.64 -14.05
C PHE A 85 21.63 -1.80 -15.33
N GLY A 86 21.20 -0.54 -15.24
CA GLY A 86 21.00 0.29 -16.43
C GLY A 86 20.11 -0.36 -17.49
N ASP A 87 20.40 -0.10 -18.77
CA ASP A 87 19.55 -0.51 -19.87
C ASP A 87 19.86 -1.90 -20.44
N ALA A 88 21.12 -2.34 -20.42
CA ALA A 88 21.56 -3.52 -21.17
C ALA A 88 22.30 -4.59 -20.35
N GLU A 89 22.55 -4.34 -19.06
CA GLU A 89 23.32 -5.26 -18.22
C GLU A 89 22.38 -6.12 -17.37
N PHE A 90 22.50 -7.44 -17.52
CA PHE A 90 21.72 -8.41 -16.76
C PHE A 90 22.64 -9.32 -15.96
N VAL A 91 22.35 -9.50 -14.68
CA VAL A 91 23.08 -10.43 -13.80
C VAL A 91 22.08 -11.45 -13.26
N ILE A 92 22.34 -12.74 -13.51
CA ILE A 92 21.61 -13.84 -12.90
C ILE A 92 22.38 -14.27 -11.66
N VAL A 93 21.72 -14.25 -10.51
CA VAL A 93 22.26 -14.78 -9.26
C VAL A 93 21.62 -16.13 -8.96
N VAL A 94 22.45 -17.16 -8.87
CA VAL A 94 22.08 -18.59 -8.68
C VAL A 94 22.66 -19.15 -7.38
N ASN A 95 22.15 -20.30 -6.94
CA ASN A 95 22.66 -20.99 -5.76
C ASN A 95 24.07 -21.54 -6.00
N ALA A 96 24.95 -21.42 -5.00
CA ALA A 96 26.36 -21.81 -5.11
C ALA A 96 26.58 -23.26 -5.57
N VAL A 97 25.79 -24.19 -5.03
CA VAL A 97 25.90 -25.63 -5.32
C VAL A 97 25.49 -25.94 -6.78
N ASN A 98 24.68 -25.09 -7.41
CA ASN A 98 24.12 -25.32 -8.73
C ASN A 98 24.89 -24.59 -9.86
N LEU A 99 25.82 -23.68 -9.53
CA LEU A 99 26.51 -22.80 -10.50
C LEU A 99 27.05 -23.53 -11.73
N GLU A 100 27.77 -24.65 -11.56
CA GLU A 100 28.30 -25.40 -12.71
C GLU A 100 27.19 -26.01 -13.58
N ALA A 101 26.11 -26.49 -12.95
CA ALA A 101 24.96 -27.05 -13.66
C ALA A 101 24.18 -25.96 -14.40
N ASP A 102 24.00 -24.80 -13.78
CA ASP A 102 23.37 -23.63 -14.39
C ASP A 102 24.18 -23.10 -15.56
N LEU A 103 25.49 -22.91 -15.41
CA LEU A 103 26.37 -22.45 -16.49
C LEU A 103 26.37 -23.42 -17.67
N ARG A 104 26.40 -24.73 -17.41
CA ARG A 104 26.31 -25.74 -18.47
C ARG A 104 24.99 -25.62 -19.23
N HIS A 105 23.87 -25.61 -18.50
CA HIS A 105 22.54 -25.47 -19.09
C HIS A 105 22.39 -24.17 -19.90
N LEU A 106 22.79 -23.03 -19.32
CA LEU A 106 22.71 -21.72 -19.96
C LEU A 106 23.60 -21.62 -21.20
N ARG A 107 24.80 -22.23 -21.19
CA ARG A 107 25.69 -22.27 -22.37
C ARG A 107 25.15 -23.17 -23.47
N GLU A 108 24.58 -24.32 -23.13
CA GLU A 108 23.95 -25.24 -24.08
C GLU A 108 22.77 -24.56 -24.79
N GLU A 109 21.86 -23.93 -24.04
CA GLU A 109 20.74 -23.17 -24.61
C GLU A 109 21.18 -21.87 -25.29
N GLY A 110 22.30 -21.30 -24.85
CA GLY A 110 22.91 -20.09 -25.40
C GLY A 110 23.58 -20.30 -26.76
N ALA A 111 23.94 -21.55 -27.11
CA ALA A 111 24.66 -21.87 -28.34
C ALA A 111 23.93 -21.44 -29.63
N GLY A 112 22.60 -21.28 -29.57
CA GLY A 112 21.77 -20.78 -30.68
C GLY A 112 21.78 -19.26 -30.88
N PHE A 113 22.45 -18.48 -30.01
CA PHE A 113 22.42 -17.02 -30.01
C PHE A 113 23.80 -16.43 -30.35
N SER A 114 23.97 -15.95 -31.58
CA SER A 114 25.28 -15.53 -32.09
C SER A 114 25.82 -14.23 -31.47
N ASN A 115 24.98 -13.39 -30.87
CA ASN A 115 25.39 -12.15 -30.20
C ASN A 115 25.05 -12.20 -28.69
N LEU A 116 25.31 -13.33 -28.06
CA LEU A 116 25.16 -13.56 -26.62
C LEU A 116 26.55 -13.78 -25.99
N GLU A 117 26.79 -13.11 -24.87
CA GLU A 117 27.94 -13.32 -24.01
C GLU A 117 27.46 -13.70 -22.61
N LEU A 118 27.99 -14.81 -22.10
CA LEU A 118 27.76 -15.29 -20.74
C LEU A 118 29.10 -15.34 -20.01
N LYS A 119 29.26 -14.49 -18.99
CA LYS A 119 30.47 -14.43 -18.16
C LYS A 119 30.12 -14.79 -16.72
N ASP A 120 30.90 -15.71 -16.16
CA ASP A 120 30.87 -15.97 -14.72
C ASP A 120 31.74 -14.92 -14.01
N GLU A 121 31.13 -14.11 -13.17
CA GLU A 121 31.80 -13.04 -12.40
C GLU A 121 31.88 -13.38 -10.91
N THR A 122 31.67 -14.65 -10.54
CA THR A 122 31.62 -15.07 -9.14
C THR A 122 32.95 -14.82 -8.43
N GLU A 123 34.10 -15.06 -9.05
CA GLU A 123 35.39 -14.77 -8.42
C GLU A 123 35.83 -13.29 -8.56
N ASP A 124 35.33 -12.59 -9.58
CA ASP A 124 35.68 -11.18 -9.85
C ASP A 124 34.94 -10.19 -8.91
N SER A 125 33.80 -10.61 -8.36
CA SER A 125 32.90 -9.75 -7.57
C SER A 125 32.56 -10.36 -6.21
N ALA A 126 32.43 -9.51 -5.19
CA ALA A 126 31.88 -9.88 -3.89
C ALA A 126 30.40 -9.49 -3.80
N MET A 127 29.67 -10.24 -2.97
CA MET A 127 28.26 -9.98 -2.72
C MET A 127 27.95 -10.08 -1.22
N PHE A 128 27.39 -9.01 -0.66
CA PHE A 128 26.97 -8.97 0.74
C PHE A 128 25.46 -8.83 0.83
N ALA A 129 24.84 -9.48 1.81
CA ALA A 129 23.47 -9.16 2.20
C ALA A 129 23.50 -8.47 3.57
N PHE A 130 22.87 -7.31 3.68
CA PHE A 130 22.76 -6.58 4.93
C PHE A 130 21.28 -6.43 5.30
N GLN A 131 20.80 -7.24 6.23
CA GLN A 131 19.35 -7.43 6.48
C GLN A 131 18.97 -7.06 7.92
N GLY A 132 17.87 -6.33 8.12
CA GLY A 132 17.34 -5.95 9.44
C GLY A 132 17.01 -4.47 9.59
N ALA A 133 16.41 -4.11 10.72
CA ALA A 133 15.80 -2.80 10.99
C ALA A 133 16.77 -1.59 10.85
N LEU A 134 18.03 -1.73 11.27
CA LEU A 134 19.01 -0.64 11.29
C LEU A 134 19.80 -0.50 9.99
N THR A 135 19.67 -1.44 9.06
CA THR A 135 20.53 -1.54 7.87
C THR A 135 20.43 -0.33 6.96
N ARG A 136 19.22 0.23 6.78
CA ARG A 136 19.01 1.47 6.04
C ARG A 136 19.74 2.64 6.66
N GLU A 137 19.60 2.82 7.96
CA GLU A 137 20.17 3.96 8.66
C GLU A 137 21.70 3.92 8.61
N ILE A 138 22.28 2.73 8.83
CA ILE A 138 23.72 2.51 8.73
C ILE A 138 24.20 2.79 7.31
N LEU A 139 23.58 2.21 6.27
CA LEU A 139 23.98 2.46 4.89
C LEU A 139 23.84 3.93 4.49
N LYS A 140 22.80 4.64 4.96
CA LYS A 140 22.66 6.08 4.71
C LYS A 140 23.77 6.89 5.38
N GLY A 141 24.21 6.51 6.58
CA GLY A 141 25.31 7.16 7.28
C GLY A 141 26.67 6.95 6.63
N GLU A 142 26.82 5.89 5.85
CA GLU A 142 28.06 5.52 5.14
C GLU A 142 28.09 5.98 3.67
N LEU A 143 27.05 6.66 3.21
CA LEU A 143 26.87 7.05 1.82
C LEU A 143 27.70 8.28 1.46
N GLU A 144 28.63 8.16 0.51
CA GLU A 144 29.41 9.29 -0.02
C GLU A 144 28.74 9.92 -1.25
N PHE A 145 28.19 9.09 -2.13
CA PHE A 145 27.48 9.51 -3.34
C PHE A 145 26.35 8.53 -3.70
N GLY A 146 25.34 9.03 -4.42
CA GLY A 146 24.18 8.24 -4.87
C GLY A 146 23.01 8.27 -3.89
N LYS A 147 22.03 7.39 -4.10
CA LYS A 147 20.85 7.23 -3.24
C LYS A 147 20.52 5.74 -3.11
N LEU A 148 20.15 5.30 -1.92
CA LEU A 148 19.69 3.92 -1.71
C LEU A 148 18.40 3.65 -2.49
N PRO A 149 18.16 2.39 -2.90
CA PRO A 149 16.96 2.03 -3.66
C PRO A 149 15.77 1.75 -2.73
N ASP A 150 15.44 2.69 -1.85
CA ASP A 150 14.33 2.62 -0.89
C ASP A 150 13.09 3.41 -1.39
N PRO A 151 11.87 3.13 -0.88
CA PRO A 151 11.48 2.06 0.03
C PRO A 151 11.09 0.74 -0.68
N PHE A 152 10.98 0.74 -2.01
CA PHE A 152 10.35 -0.36 -2.74
C PHE A 152 11.28 -1.56 -2.96
N ARG A 153 10.76 -2.77 -2.71
CA ARG A 153 11.47 -4.02 -3.00
C ARG A 153 11.85 -4.15 -4.48
N ASN A 154 12.99 -4.79 -4.69
CA ASN A 154 13.59 -5.05 -5.99
C ASN A 154 13.89 -3.78 -6.82
N CYS A 155 14.01 -2.63 -6.19
CA CYS A 155 14.67 -1.48 -6.78
C CYS A 155 16.18 -1.63 -6.64
N LEU A 156 16.91 -1.09 -7.61
CA LEU A 156 18.37 -1.07 -7.66
C LEU A 156 18.85 0.38 -7.74
N SER A 157 20.08 0.61 -7.31
CA SER A 157 20.79 1.87 -7.48
C SER A 157 22.29 1.63 -7.50
N GLU A 158 23.04 2.67 -7.84
CA GLU A 158 24.48 2.74 -7.63
C GLU A 158 24.78 3.79 -6.56
N VAL A 159 25.76 3.47 -5.73
CA VAL A 159 26.23 4.32 -4.64
C VAL A 159 27.74 4.22 -4.52
N VAL A 160 28.33 5.16 -3.77
CA VAL A 160 29.74 5.10 -3.36
C VAL A 160 29.80 4.94 -1.84
N LEU A 161 30.52 3.92 -1.39
CA LEU A 161 30.81 3.63 0.03
C LEU A 161 32.32 3.46 0.20
N SER A 162 32.96 4.23 1.08
CA SER A 162 34.42 4.19 1.28
C SER A 162 35.22 4.39 -0.03
N GLY A 163 34.77 5.28 -0.92
CA GLY A 163 35.37 5.46 -2.25
C GLY A 163 35.23 4.27 -3.21
N VAL A 164 34.41 3.26 -2.88
CA VAL A 164 34.13 2.08 -3.71
C VAL A 164 32.76 2.22 -4.37
N GLU A 165 32.69 2.00 -5.68
CA GLU A 165 31.42 1.90 -6.40
C GLU A 165 30.70 0.61 -6.03
N VAL A 166 29.46 0.74 -5.55
CA VAL A 166 28.64 -0.40 -5.11
C VAL A 166 27.29 -0.34 -5.79
N ARG A 167 26.93 -1.44 -6.45
CA ARG A 167 25.57 -1.70 -6.94
C ARG A 167 24.74 -2.24 -5.78
N VAL A 168 23.63 -1.58 -5.46
CA VAL A 168 22.79 -1.91 -4.29
C VAL A 168 21.40 -2.33 -4.75
N SER A 169 20.85 -3.36 -4.12
CA SER A 169 19.49 -3.84 -4.37
C SER A 169 18.65 -3.90 -3.10
N ARG A 170 17.36 -3.60 -3.20
CA ARG A 170 16.37 -3.86 -2.13
C ARG A 170 15.82 -5.29 -2.23
N THR A 171 16.69 -6.27 -2.14
CA THR A 171 16.41 -7.72 -2.14
C THR A 171 16.82 -8.35 -0.80
N GLY A 172 16.61 -9.67 -0.63
CA GLY A 172 17.02 -10.39 0.56
C GLY A 172 16.29 -11.72 0.80
N TYR A 173 16.95 -12.61 1.53
CA TYR A 173 16.53 -13.99 1.76
C TYR A 173 16.23 -14.33 3.25
N THR A 174 16.13 -13.33 4.12
CA THR A 174 15.87 -13.52 5.57
C THR A 174 14.40 -13.28 5.95
N GLY A 175 13.62 -12.74 5.02
CA GLY A 175 12.30 -12.21 5.30
C GLY A 175 12.31 -10.87 6.02
N GLU A 176 13.45 -10.21 6.24
CA GLU A 176 13.44 -8.91 6.91
C GLU A 176 12.67 -7.84 6.08
N PRO A 177 11.87 -6.97 6.75
CA PRO A 177 11.17 -5.89 6.06
C PRO A 177 12.11 -4.85 5.45
N ILE A 178 13.31 -4.68 6.01
CA ILE A 178 14.38 -3.79 5.55
C ILE A 178 15.65 -4.61 5.35
N GLY A 179 16.35 -4.40 4.24
CA GLY A 179 17.57 -5.11 3.93
C GLY A 179 18.08 -4.80 2.53
N PHE A 180 19.35 -5.03 2.26
CA PHE A 180 19.96 -4.72 0.99
C PHE A 180 20.88 -5.86 0.58
N GLU A 181 21.13 -6.00 -0.71
CA GLU A 181 22.25 -6.77 -1.21
C GLU A 181 23.18 -5.84 -2.00
N LEU A 182 24.48 -6.00 -1.80
CA LEU A 182 25.54 -5.13 -2.29
C LEU A 182 26.43 -5.94 -3.21
N PHE A 183 26.73 -5.40 -4.39
CA PHE A 183 27.61 -5.98 -5.40
C PHE A 183 28.78 -5.02 -5.63
N LEU A 184 30.00 -5.54 -5.51
CA LEU A 184 31.23 -4.75 -5.59
C LEU A 184 32.41 -5.61 -6.07
N GLY A 185 33.52 -4.98 -6.44
CA GLY A 185 34.75 -5.69 -6.80
C GLY A 185 35.30 -6.51 -5.63
N ALA A 186 35.71 -7.75 -5.91
CA ALA A 186 36.23 -8.66 -4.87
C ALA A 186 37.50 -8.11 -4.18
N ASP A 187 38.30 -7.32 -4.91
CA ASP A 187 39.53 -6.69 -4.43
C ASP A 187 39.31 -5.62 -3.34
N ARG A 188 38.11 -5.03 -3.29
CA ARG A 188 37.71 -4.00 -2.30
C ARG A 188 36.68 -4.48 -1.29
N ALA A 189 36.32 -5.77 -1.33
CA ALA A 189 35.26 -6.36 -0.52
C ALA A 189 35.47 -6.17 1.00
N LEU A 190 36.70 -6.42 1.47
CA LEU A 190 37.04 -6.35 2.90
C LEU A 190 36.87 -4.93 3.48
N GLU A 191 37.23 -3.90 2.70
CA GLU A 191 37.12 -2.51 3.13
C GLU A 191 35.66 -2.10 3.38
N VAL A 192 34.77 -2.45 2.46
CA VAL A 192 33.33 -2.18 2.61
C VAL A 192 32.74 -3.01 3.75
N TRP A 193 33.13 -4.28 3.87
CA TRP A 193 32.69 -5.15 4.96
C TRP A 193 33.05 -4.59 6.34
N GLU A 194 34.34 -4.26 6.55
CA GLU A 194 34.83 -3.71 7.81
C GLU A 194 34.15 -2.40 8.14
N ARG A 195 33.96 -1.52 7.15
CA ARG A 195 33.27 -0.24 7.36
C ARG A 195 31.85 -0.44 7.86
N LEU A 196 31.06 -1.29 7.19
CA LEU A 196 29.67 -1.56 7.57
C LEU A 196 29.57 -2.26 8.93
N TYR A 197 30.49 -3.18 9.22
CA TYR A 197 30.55 -3.84 10.52
C TYR A 197 30.86 -2.85 11.64
N LEU A 198 31.89 -2.02 11.49
CA LEU A 198 32.26 -1.00 12.48
C LEU A 198 31.14 0.01 12.72
N ALA A 199 30.42 0.41 11.67
CA ALA A 199 29.28 1.33 11.78
C ALA A 199 28.07 0.71 12.53
N GLY A 200 27.96 -0.61 12.56
CA GLY A 200 26.81 -1.31 13.13
C GLY A 200 27.04 -2.05 14.45
N VAL A 201 28.27 -2.46 14.77
CA VAL A 201 28.55 -3.41 15.85
C VAL A 201 28.13 -2.89 17.23
N GLU A 202 28.41 -1.62 17.55
CA GLU A 202 28.00 -0.96 18.79
C GLU A 202 26.47 -0.83 18.92
N ARG A 203 25.74 -0.99 17.80
CA ARG A 203 24.27 -0.95 17.73
C ARG A 203 23.64 -2.33 17.70
N GLY A 204 24.43 -3.40 17.88
CA GLY A 204 23.98 -4.78 17.93
C GLY A 204 23.93 -5.50 16.58
N VAL A 205 24.49 -4.92 15.51
CA VAL A 205 24.67 -5.63 14.24
C VAL A 205 25.74 -6.69 14.38
N LEU A 206 25.49 -7.89 13.84
CA LEU A 206 26.45 -9.00 13.86
C LEU A 206 26.72 -9.53 12.45
N PRO A 207 27.92 -10.07 12.18
CA PRO A 207 28.14 -10.92 11.02
C PRO A 207 27.36 -12.23 11.19
N VAL A 208 26.78 -12.75 10.11
CA VAL A 208 25.85 -13.88 10.17
C VAL A 208 26.31 -15.02 9.28
N GLY A 209 26.41 -16.22 9.87
CA GLY A 209 26.81 -17.44 9.18
C GLY A 209 25.63 -18.25 8.61
N LEU A 210 25.97 -19.37 7.96
CA LEU A 210 24.99 -20.23 7.26
C LEU A 210 23.88 -20.76 8.18
N GLY A 211 24.19 -21.09 9.43
CA GLY A 211 23.21 -21.66 10.35
C GLY A 211 22.10 -20.69 10.73
N ALA A 212 22.42 -19.42 10.98
CA ALA A 212 21.42 -18.40 11.26
C ALA A 212 20.64 -18.02 9.99
N ARG A 213 21.29 -17.94 8.83
CA ARG A 213 20.62 -17.76 7.53
C ARG A 213 19.53 -18.82 7.30
N ASP A 214 19.82 -20.09 7.57
CA ASP A 214 18.84 -21.18 7.44
C ASP A 214 17.66 -21.04 8.41
N THR A 215 17.90 -20.63 9.66
CA THR A 215 16.78 -20.37 10.60
C THR A 215 15.91 -19.19 10.19
N LEU A 216 16.50 -18.11 9.66
CA LEU A 216 15.79 -16.90 9.24
C LEU A 216 14.91 -17.15 8.02
N ARG A 217 15.44 -17.84 6.99
CA ARG A 217 14.67 -18.19 5.78
C ARG A 217 13.53 -19.15 6.11
N MET A 218 13.75 -20.11 7.02
CA MET A 218 12.72 -21.07 7.43
C MET A 218 11.58 -20.39 8.21
N GLU A 219 11.93 -19.43 9.07
CA GLU A 219 10.93 -18.60 9.76
C GLU A 219 10.16 -17.69 8.78
N ALA A 220 10.83 -17.18 7.75
CA ALA A 220 10.16 -16.44 6.67
C ALA A 220 9.33 -17.36 5.74
N GLY A 221 9.51 -18.68 5.81
CA GLY A 221 8.88 -19.65 4.92
C GLY A 221 9.44 -19.63 3.50
N LEU A 222 10.70 -19.21 3.33
CA LEU A 222 11.40 -19.15 2.05
C LEU A 222 12.01 -20.53 1.71
N PRO A 223 11.85 -21.00 0.45
CA PRO A 223 12.34 -22.31 0.02
C PRO A 223 13.86 -22.29 -0.15
N LEU A 224 14.50 -23.44 0.07
CA LEU A 224 15.91 -23.67 -0.25
C LEU A 224 16.03 -24.82 -1.26
N TYR A 225 16.86 -24.64 -2.28
CA TYR A 225 17.15 -25.71 -3.24
C TYR A 225 17.79 -26.92 -2.55
N GLY A 226 17.36 -28.12 -2.92
CA GLY A 226 17.73 -29.38 -2.25
C GLY A 226 16.86 -29.71 -1.03
N HIS A 227 15.97 -28.80 -0.61
CA HIS A 227 15.02 -29.01 0.49
C HIS A 227 13.57 -28.86 0.03
N GLU A 228 13.16 -27.64 -0.34
CA GLU A 228 11.80 -27.34 -0.79
C GLU A 228 11.64 -27.34 -2.32
N SER A 229 12.76 -27.35 -3.05
CA SER A 229 12.87 -27.48 -4.50
C SER A 229 13.98 -28.48 -4.85
N GLY A 230 14.00 -28.95 -6.10
CA GLY A 230 14.90 -30.03 -6.53
C GLY A 230 14.27 -31.40 -6.30
N ARG A 231 14.99 -32.33 -5.68
CA ARG A 231 14.54 -33.71 -5.43
C ARG A 231 14.39 -34.00 -3.95
N VAL A 232 13.36 -34.77 -3.58
CA VAL A 232 13.28 -35.38 -2.24
C VAL A 232 14.13 -36.66 -2.18
N LEU A 233 14.39 -37.17 -0.98
CA LEU A 233 15.25 -38.34 -0.74
C LEU A 233 14.83 -39.60 -1.54
N ASP A 234 13.53 -39.78 -1.75
CA ASP A 234 12.97 -40.90 -2.55
C ASP A 234 13.22 -40.73 -4.07
N GLY A 235 13.96 -39.70 -4.49
CA GLY A 235 14.35 -39.41 -5.89
C GLY A 235 13.29 -38.67 -6.71
N GLU A 236 12.08 -38.51 -6.17
CA GLU A 236 10.98 -37.76 -6.78
C GLU A 236 11.36 -36.28 -6.92
N GLU A 237 11.16 -35.75 -8.12
CA GLU A 237 11.40 -34.34 -8.42
C GLU A 237 10.20 -33.49 -7.95
N ILE A 238 10.46 -32.41 -7.22
CA ILE A 238 9.41 -31.52 -6.71
C ILE A 238 8.96 -30.60 -7.85
N PRO A 239 7.68 -30.64 -8.26
CA PRO A 239 7.18 -29.72 -9.29
C PRO A 239 7.28 -28.26 -8.82
N ALA A 240 7.74 -27.34 -9.67
CA ALA A 240 8.00 -25.96 -9.24
C ALA A 240 6.77 -25.27 -8.62
N MET A 241 5.57 -25.47 -9.19
CA MET A 241 4.33 -24.86 -8.69
C MET A 241 3.81 -25.50 -7.40
N ALA A 242 4.42 -26.59 -6.93
CA ALA A 242 4.21 -27.12 -5.58
C ALA A 242 4.78 -26.19 -4.50
N VAL A 243 5.74 -25.34 -4.87
CA VAL A 243 6.36 -24.32 -4.02
C VAL A 243 5.56 -23.01 -4.10
N PRO A 244 5.02 -22.47 -3.00
CA PRO A 244 4.23 -21.24 -3.02
C PRO A 244 4.94 -20.04 -3.65
N ALA A 245 6.25 -19.90 -3.46
CA ALA A 245 7.06 -18.79 -3.97
C ALA A 245 7.15 -18.77 -5.51
N ALA A 246 7.15 -19.94 -6.16
CA ALA A 246 7.25 -20.06 -7.62
C ALA A 246 6.10 -19.37 -8.38
N ARG A 247 4.93 -19.19 -7.74
CA ARG A 247 3.74 -18.60 -8.39
C ARG A 247 3.95 -17.16 -8.88
N GLY A 248 4.84 -16.41 -8.23
CA GLY A 248 5.19 -15.05 -8.65
C GLY A 248 6.40 -14.99 -9.59
N ALA A 249 7.02 -16.15 -9.86
CA ALA A 249 8.24 -16.30 -10.63
C ALA A 249 8.00 -16.87 -12.03
N VAL A 250 6.75 -17.22 -12.37
CA VAL A 250 6.36 -17.77 -13.67
C VAL A 250 5.38 -16.83 -14.35
N SER A 251 5.71 -16.41 -15.57
CA SER A 251 4.84 -15.64 -16.45
C SER A 251 4.21 -16.53 -17.50
N PHE A 252 2.91 -16.33 -17.75
CA PHE A 252 2.18 -16.95 -18.86
C PHE A 252 1.65 -15.87 -19.82
N SER A 253 2.26 -14.68 -19.84
CA SER A 253 1.90 -13.62 -20.78
C SER A 253 2.20 -14.05 -22.21
N GLU A 254 1.39 -13.61 -23.17
CA GLU A 254 1.69 -13.83 -24.59
C GLU A 254 3.02 -13.15 -24.98
N GLU A 255 3.33 -12.00 -24.38
CA GLU A 255 4.60 -11.26 -24.59
C GLU A 255 5.83 -12.00 -24.05
N LYS A 256 5.63 -12.97 -23.14
CA LYS A 256 6.71 -13.84 -22.66
C LYS A 256 7.17 -14.79 -23.77
N GLY A 257 6.23 -15.26 -24.59
CA GLY A 257 6.48 -16.29 -25.59
C GLY A 257 6.73 -17.67 -24.97
N GLU A 258 7.21 -18.58 -25.81
CA GLU A 258 7.60 -19.92 -25.39
C GLU A 258 8.94 -19.91 -24.65
N PHE A 259 9.03 -20.75 -23.62
CA PHE A 259 10.23 -20.92 -22.79
C PHE A 259 10.31 -22.35 -22.28
N ILE A 260 11.49 -22.76 -21.84
CA ILE A 260 11.77 -24.14 -21.40
C ILE A 260 10.86 -24.50 -20.23
N GLY A 261 10.21 -25.67 -20.29
CA GLY A 261 9.27 -26.14 -19.27
C GLY A 261 7.94 -25.36 -19.20
N GLY A 262 7.68 -24.41 -20.12
CA GLY A 262 6.50 -23.56 -20.09
C GLY A 262 5.17 -24.34 -20.14
N GLU A 263 5.08 -25.37 -20.99
CA GLU A 263 3.90 -26.23 -21.09
C GLU A 263 3.64 -26.98 -19.77
N ALA A 264 4.68 -27.63 -19.22
CA ALA A 264 4.57 -28.37 -17.97
C ALA A 264 4.19 -27.46 -16.79
N LEU A 265 4.77 -26.26 -16.70
CA LEU A 265 4.40 -25.26 -15.70
C LEU A 265 2.95 -24.77 -15.86
N ALA A 266 2.45 -24.64 -17.10
CA ALA A 266 1.06 -24.29 -17.37
C ALA A 266 0.08 -25.38 -16.90
N GLU A 267 0.44 -26.65 -17.08
CA GLU A 267 -0.33 -27.79 -16.55
C GLU A 267 -0.34 -27.80 -15.02
N GLN A 268 0.82 -27.61 -14.37
CA GLN A 268 0.90 -27.51 -12.92
C GLN A 268 0.07 -26.32 -12.38
N ALA A 269 0.11 -25.17 -13.06
CA ALA A 269 -0.71 -24.01 -12.72
C ALA A 269 -2.21 -24.32 -12.85
N SER A 270 -2.60 -25.15 -13.84
CA SER A 270 -3.97 -25.63 -13.99
C SER A 270 -4.42 -26.50 -12.81
N ASP A 271 -3.56 -27.38 -12.32
CA ASP A 271 -3.84 -28.18 -11.13
C ASP A 271 -4.07 -27.31 -9.89
N LEU A 272 -3.24 -26.27 -9.68
CA LEU A 272 -3.47 -25.28 -8.62
C LEU A 272 -4.85 -24.61 -8.74
N ARG A 273 -5.30 -24.30 -9.95
CA ARG A 273 -6.65 -23.73 -10.18
C ARG A 273 -7.75 -24.73 -9.79
N ARG A 274 -7.61 -26.01 -10.12
CA ARG A 274 -8.55 -27.08 -9.72
C ARG A 274 -8.64 -27.21 -8.20
N ILE A 275 -7.49 -27.21 -7.51
CA ILE A 275 -7.41 -27.28 -6.05
C ILE A 275 -8.12 -26.09 -5.40
N ARG A 276 -7.90 -24.87 -5.90
CA ARG A 276 -8.58 -23.66 -5.40
C ARG A 276 -10.09 -23.70 -5.59
N ARG A 277 -10.56 -24.38 -6.64
CA ARG A 277 -12.00 -24.61 -6.90
C ARG A 277 -12.56 -25.78 -6.07
N GLY A 278 -11.78 -26.41 -5.20
CA GLY A 278 -12.24 -27.52 -4.35
C GLY A 278 -12.16 -28.91 -4.99
N HIS A 279 -11.39 -29.07 -6.07
CA HIS A 279 -11.28 -30.34 -6.83
C HIS A 279 -9.86 -30.93 -6.79
N PRO A 280 -9.27 -31.21 -5.61
CA PRO A 280 -7.90 -31.72 -5.51
C PRO A 280 -7.71 -33.12 -6.13
N GLY A 281 -8.76 -33.95 -6.15
CA GLY A 281 -8.72 -35.28 -6.77
C GLY A 281 -8.74 -35.30 -8.30
N GLN A 282 -8.78 -34.13 -8.95
CA GLN A 282 -8.72 -33.98 -10.41
C GLN A 282 -7.36 -33.42 -10.88
N THR A 283 -6.35 -33.46 -10.01
CA THR A 283 -4.99 -33.05 -10.33
C THR A 283 -4.25 -34.17 -11.06
N LYS A 284 -3.43 -33.81 -12.05
CA LYS A 284 -2.63 -34.76 -12.82
C LYS A 284 -1.20 -34.83 -12.29
N ILE A 285 -0.57 -33.67 -12.11
CA ILE A 285 0.84 -33.52 -11.74
C ILE A 285 0.98 -33.25 -10.25
N LEU A 286 0.22 -32.28 -9.72
CA LEU A 286 0.42 -31.81 -8.34
C LEU A 286 -0.29 -32.68 -7.30
N GLN A 287 0.36 -33.76 -6.88
CA GLN A 287 -0.13 -34.65 -5.81
C GLN A 287 0.18 -34.12 -4.40
N ARG A 288 1.27 -33.37 -4.27
CA ARG A 288 1.75 -32.78 -3.01
C ARG A 288 2.14 -31.31 -3.19
N ARG A 289 2.36 -30.60 -2.09
CA ARG A 289 2.82 -29.20 -2.07
C ARG A 289 3.61 -28.87 -0.82
N ILE A 290 4.41 -27.82 -0.92
CA ILE A 290 5.11 -27.24 0.21
C ILE A 290 4.14 -26.51 1.14
N ARG A 291 4.20 -26.85 2.43
CA ARG A 291 3.43 -26.26 3.53
C ARG A 291 4.30 -25.99 4.74
N LEU A 292 3.94 -24.95 5.48
CA LEU A 292 4.55 -24.63 6.77
C LEU A 292 3.84 -25.40 7.89
N PHE A 293 4.57 -25.80 8.93
CA PHE A 293 4.00 -26.41 10.12
C PHE A 293 4.70 -25.95 11.41
N ALA A 294 3.94 -25.97 12.50
CA ALA A 294 4.47 -25.80 13.85
C ALA A 294 4.33 -27.12 14.62
N LEU A 295 5.34 -27.51 15.41
CA LEU A 295 5.15 -28.60 16.38
C LEU A 295 4.44 -28.06 17.61
N MET A 296 3.49 -28.84 18.13
CA MET A 296 2.77 -28.55 19.37
C MET A 296 3.50 -29.16 20.58
N ASP A 297 4.29 -30.20 20.35
CA ASP A 297 5.08 -30.88 21.38
C ASP A 297 6.52 -30.38 21.45
N LYS A 298 7.19 -30.66 22.58
CA LYS A 298 8.65 -30.48 22.70
C LYS A 298 9.40 -31.49 21.84
N GLY A 299 10.16 -30.99 20.88
CA GLY A 299 11.04 -31.77 20.01
C GLY A 299 11.48 -30.96 18.79
N VAL A 300 12.20 -31.60 17.87
CA VAL A 300 12.67 -31.00 16.62
C VAL A 300 12.44 -32.00 15.50
N ALA A 301 11.64 -31.61 14.51
CA ALA A 301 11.54 -32.36 13.26
C ALA A 301 12.75 -32.05 12.39
N ARG A 302 13.24 -33.04 11.65
CA ARG A 302 14.36 -32.94 10.71
C ARG A 302 13.89 -33.33 9.32
N GLN A 303 14.70 -32.98 8.33
CA GLN A 303 14.52 -33.45 6.97
C GLN A 303 14.32 -34.97 6.96
N ASP A 304 13.42 -35.44 6.11
CA ASP A 304 13.03 -36.84 5.91
C ASP A 304 12.16 -37.47 7.00
N ASP A 305 11.86 -36.77 8.10
CA ASP A 305 10.88 -37.24 9.07
C ASP A 305 9.49 -37.37 8.40
N ARG A 306 8.85 -38.53 8.57
CA ARG A 306 7.57 -38.87 7.91
C ARG A 306 6.36 -38.29 8.65
N ILE A 307 5.37 -37.84 7.88
CA ILE A 307 4.18 -37.14 8.36
C ILE A 307 2.95 -38.04 8.17
N PHE A 308 2.14 -38.14 9.22
CA PHE A 308 0.97 -39.02 9.26
C PHE A 308 -0.31 -38.29 9.68
N ILE A 309 -1.43 -38.73 9.13
CA ILE A 309 -2.79 -38.41 9.58
C ILE A 309 -3.54 -39.74 9.68
N ASP A 310 -4.10 -40.05 10.85
CA ASP A 310 -4.81 -41.32 11.10
C ASP A 310 -4.00 -42.55 10.62
N GLU A 311 -2.70 -42.58 10.94
CA GLU A 311 -1.71 -43.59 10.49
C GLU A 311 -1.41 -43.63 8.98
N LYS A 312 -2.09 -42.84 8.15
CA LYS A 312 -1.77 -42.70 6.73
C LYS A 312 -0.58 -41.77 6.55
N ASP A 313 0.42 -42.20 5.79
CA ASP A 313 1.51 -41.34 5.33
C ASP A 313 0.99 -40.29 4.34
N VAL A 314 1.24 -39.02 4.65
CA VAL A 314 0.74 -37.86 3.89
C VAL A 314 1.88 -36.92 3.46
N GLY A 315 3.13 -37.33 3.60
CA GLY A 315 4.28 -36.52 3.18
C GLY A 315 5.48 -36.58 4.12
N VAL A 316 6.38 -35.63 3.90
CA VAL A 316 7.71 -35.61 4.50
C VAL A 316 8.11 -34.20 4.91
N VAL A 317 8.88 -34.09 5.98
CA VAL A 317 9.51 -32.84 6.39
C VAL A 317 10.68 -32.53 5.46
N THR A 318 10.72 -31.33 4.89
CA THR A 318 11.82 -30.87 4.02
C THR A 318 12.84 -30.04 4.80
N SER A 319 12.36 -29.26 5.77
CA SER A 319 13.17 -28.46 6.68
C SER A 319 12.54 -28.39 8.06
N GLY A 320 13.32 -28.46 9.13
CA GLY A 320 12.80 -28.36 10.48
C GLY A 320 13.88 -28.06 11.52
N THR A 321 13.56 -27.15 12.44
CA THR A 321 14.48 -26.76 13.53
C THR A 321 13.75 -26.05 14.68
N MET A 322 14.48 -25.76 15.75
CA MET A 322 14.07 -24.80 16.79
C MET A 322 14.62 -23.43 16.44
N ILE A 323 13.74 -22.44 16.32
CA ILE A 323 14.15 -21.05 16.09
C ILE A 323 14.02 -20.21 17.36
N PRO A 324 14.94 -19.27 17.63
CA PRO A 324 14.74 -18.26 18.65
C PRO A 324 13.83 -17.14 18.11
N TYR A 325 13.17 -16.38 19.00
CA TYR A 325 12.45 -15.17 18.63
C TYR A 325 12.38 -14.21 19.83
N TRP A 326 12.24 -12.92 19.53
CA TRP A 326 11.92 -11.90 20.53
C TRP A 326 10.42 -11.88 20.80
N GLU A 327 10.03 -11.80 22.07
CA GLU A 327 8.63 -11.55 22.39
C GLU A 327 8.21 -10.13 22.00
N PHE A 328 6.94 -9.99 21.62
CA PHE A 328 6.30 -8.70 21.41
C PHE A 328 5.29 -8.47 22.53
N ILE A 329 5.31 -7.26 23.08
CA ILE A 329 4.32 -6.75 24.04
C ILE A 329 3.42 -5.73 23.34
N ASP A 330 2.30 -5.41 23.98
CA ASP A 330 1.23 -4.54 23.45
C ASP A 330 0.50 -5.16 22.24
N GLU A 331 -0.46 -4.44 21.64
CA GLU A 331 -1.30 -4.95 20.54
C GLU A 331 -1.38 -3.98 19.35
N GLY A 332 -1.68 -4.51 18.17
CA GLY A 332 -1.86 -3.73 16.94
C GLY A 332 -0.59 -2.98 16.52
N VAL A 333 -0.75 -1.73 16.08
CA VAL A 333 0.36 -0.88 15.60
C VAL A 333 1.28 -0.37 16.72
N THR A 334 0.94 -0.65 17.99
CA THR A 334 1.73 -0.25 19.17
C THR A 334 2.68 -1.34 19.66
N MET A 335 2.68 -2.50 19.00
CA MET A 335 3.53 -3.63 19.38
C MET A 335 5.01 -3.26 19.38
N ARG A 336 5.73 -3.70 20.42
CA ARG A 336 7.17 -3.48 20.56
C ARG A 336 7.90 -4.74 21.04
N ILE A 337 9.17 -4.85 20.64
CA ILE A 337 10.05 -5.94 21.03
C ILE A 337 10.38 -5.84 22.52
N ALA A 338 10.19 -6.95 23.25
CA ALA A 338 10.63 -7.12 24.64
C ALA A 338 12.05 -7.73 24.69
N ASP A 339 12.67 -7.70 25.87
CA ASP A 339 14.00 -8.28 26.09
C ASP A 339 13.97 -9.81 26.35
N GLU A 340 12.78 -10.39 26.46
CA GLU A 340 12.62 -11.84 26.64
C GLU A 340 12.83 -12.60 25.33
N ILE A 341 13.70 -13.60 25.37
CA ILE A 341 14.00 -14.50 24.25
C ILE A 341 13.29 -15.83 24.48
N LYS A 342 12.49 -16.25 23.50
CA LYS A 342 11.85 -17.57 23.50
C LYS A 342 12.27 -18.40 22.30
N ARG A 343 11.88 -19.67 22.30
CA ARG A 343 12.16 -20.61 21.21
C ARG A 343 10.90 -21.37 20.83
N ARG A 344 10.78 -21.71 19.55
CA ARG A 344 9.66 -22.49 19.03
C ARG A 344 10.11 -23.48 17.95
N PRO A 345 9.53 -24.70 17.93
CA PRO A 345 9.76 -25.66 16.87
C PRO A 345 8.88 -25.35 15.64
N ILE A 346 9.52 -25.17 14.50
CA ILE A 346 8.83 -24.94 13.22
C ILE A 346 9.45 -25.81 12.13
N GLY A 347 8.74 -25.92 10.99
CA GLY A 347 9.30 -26.55 9.82
C GLY A 347 8.49 -26.34 8.56
N ILE A 348 9.02 -26.86 7.47
CA ILE A 348 8.46 -26.87 6.13
C ILE A 348 8.36 -28.32 5.69
N ALA A 349 7.29 -28.67 4.99
CA ALA A 349 7.00 -30.03 4.59
C ALA A 349 6.40 -30.11 3.18
N TYR A 350 6.74 -31.18 2.46
CA TYR A 350 6.13 -31.56 1.20
C TYR A 350 5.02 -32.58 1.48
N VAL A 351 3.77 -32.13 1.43
CA VAL A 351 2.62 -32.88 1.92
C VAL A 351 1.49 -32.97 0.91
N ASP A 352 0.63 -33.97 1.07
CA ASP A 352 -0.55 -34.21 0.24
C ASP A 352 -1.35 -32.93 -0.03
N ILE A 353 -1.71 -32.72 -1.29
CA ILE A 353 -2.30 -31.47 -1.78
C ILE A 353 -3.63 -31.10 -1.11
N GLY A 354 -4.33 -32.10 -0.57
CA GLY A 354 -5.59 -31.96 0.14
C GLY A 354 -5.47 -31.34 1.54
N LEU A 355 -4.28 -31.30 2.16
CA LEU A 355 -4.12 -30.83 3.53
C LEU A 355 -4.42 -29.34 3.67
N ARG A 356 -5.21 -28.99 4.68
CA ARG A 356 -5.71 -27.64 4.93
C ARG A 356 -4.91 -26.93 6.02
N ILE A 357 -4.92 -25.59 5.97
CA ILE A 357 -4.39 -24.79 7.07
C ILE A 357 -5.18 -25.12 8.34
N GLY A 358 -4.45 -25.30 9.44
CA GLY A 358 -4.98 -25.65 10.74
C GLY A 358 -5.26 -27.13 10.93
N GLN A 359 -4.98 -27.98 9.94
CA GLN A 359 -5.08 -29.44 10.09
C GLN A 359 -3.96 -29.95 11.00
N GLU A 360 -4.31 -30.84 11.92
CA GLU A 360 -3.38 -31.50 12.83
C GLU A 360 -2.84 -32.77 12.19
N MET A 361 -1.59 -33.10 12.51
CA MET A 361 -0.85 -34.24 11.96
C MET A 361 0.21 -34.69 12.95
N THR A 362 0.77 -35.87 12.72
CA THR A 362 1.83 -36.45 13.55
C THR A 362 3.11 -36.59 12.74
N ILE A 363 4.24 -36.18 13.31
CA ILE A 363 5.56 -36.34 12.70
C ILE A 363 6.33 -37.41 13.47
N LYS A 364 6.78 -38.46 12.78
CA LYS A 364 7.64 -39.50 13.37
C LYS A 364 9.07 -39.00 13.42
N VAL A 365 9.54 -38.65 14.61
CA VAL A 365 10.90 -38.19 14.89
C VAL A 365 11.61 -39.27 15.68
N ARG A 366 12.54 -39.99 15.04
CA ARG A 366 13.19 -41.18 15.62
C ARG A 366 12.16 -42.18 16.13
N ASN A 367 12.13 -42.45 17.44
CA ASN A 367 11.19 -43.39 18.09
C ASN A 367 9.96 -42.69 18.72
N ARG A 368 9.73 -41.41 18.42
CA ARG A 368 8.63 -40.61 19.00
C ARG A 368 7.71 -40.06 17.92
N SER A 369 6.43 -40.00 18.23
CA SER A 369 5.42 -39.29 17.46
C SER A 369 5.19 -37.92 18.10
N LEU A 370 5.37 -36.85 17.33
CA LEU A 370 5.15 -35.46 17.78
C LEU A 370 3.93 -34.87 17.07
N HIS A 371 3.05 -34.21 17.83
CA HIS A 371 1.92 -33.48 17.27
C HIS A 371 2.38 -32.22 16.58
N ALA A 372 1.83 -31.97 15.39
CA ALA A 372 2.11 -30.83 14.55
C ALA A 372 0.83 -30.28 13.94
N ARG A 373 0.90 -29.04 13.46
CA ARG A 373 -0.22 -28.37 12.80
C ARG A 373 0.26 -27.63 11.57
N ILE A 374 -0.45 -27.79 10.45
CA ILE A 374 -0.22 -26.98 9.25
C ILE A 374 -0.59 -25.53 9.56
N VAL A 375 0.34 -24.59 9.34
CA VAL A 375 0.14 -23.16 9.58
C VAL A 375 0.26 -22.37 8.29
N SER A 376 -0.35 -21.19 8.26
CA SER A 376 -0.20 -20.29 7.10
C SER A 376 1.19 -19.69 7.04
N TRP A 377 1.72 -19.27 8.19
CA TRP A 377 2.93 -18.46 8.35
C TRP A 377 3.63 -18.80 9.66
N HIS A 378 4.97 -18.76 9.69
CA HIS A 378 5.70 -18.69 10.95
C HIS A 378 5.93 -17.23 11.39
N GLY A 379 5.99 -16.27 10.47
CA GLY A 379 6.05 -14.84 10.75
C GLY A 379 5.64 -13.96 9.58
N ARG A 380 5.57 -12.63 9.78
CA ARG A 380 5.10 -11.62 8.82
C ARG A 380 5.93 -10.34 8.86
N THR A 381 5.89 -9.60 7.76
CA THR A 381 6.66 -8.36 7.53
C THR A 381 5.80 -7.12 7.33
N GLU A 382 4.50 -7.24 7.57
CA GLU A 382 3.50 -6.21 7.23
C GLU A 382 3.53 -4.99 8.18
N ALA A 383 4.27 -5.08 9.28
CA ALA A 383 4.53 -4.00 10.22
C ALA A 383 6.04 -3.78 10.38
N PRO A 384 6.73 -3.22 9.35
CA PRO A 384 8.12 -2.83 9.51
C PRO A 384 8.29 -1.81 10.65
N PRO A 385 9.51 -1.63 11.17
CA PRO A 385 10.78 -2.11 10.62
C PRO A 385 11.11 -3.57 10.95
N HIS A 386 10.34 -4.23 11.81
CA HIS A 386 10.66 -5.56 12.33
C HIS A 386 9.86 -6.69 11.67
N PHE A 387 10.48 -7.86 11.61
CA PHE A 387 9.77 -9.11 11.33
C PHE A 387 9.01 -9.57 12.59
N HIS A 388 7.74 -9.96 12.43
CA HIS A 388 6.85 -10.36 13.52
C HIS A 388 6.61 -11.88 13.53
N PRO A 389 6.96 -12.60 14.59
CA PRO A 389 6.64 -14.02 14.73
C PRO A 389 5.14 -14.24 14.94
N ILE A 390 4.55 -15.17 14.20
CA ILE A 390 3.15 -15.60 14.38
C ILE A 390 3.14 -16.91 15.18
N LEU A 391 2.69 -16.85 16.44
CA LEU A 391 2.65 -18.01 17.34
C LEU A 391 1.34 -18.79 17.17
N VAL A 392 1.44 -20.11 17.00
CA VAL A 392 0.28 -20.99 16.79
C VAL A 392 -0.75 -20.88 17.92
N ASP A 393 -0.30 -20.80 19.17
CA ASP A 393 -1.17 -20.72 20.35
C ASP A 393 -1.96 -19.41 20.42
N GLN A 394 -1.36 -18.28 19.99
CA GLN A 394 -2.03 -16.98 19.97
C GLN A 394 -3.16 -16.96 18.94
N VAL A 395 -2.95 -17.59 17.79
CA VAL A 395 -3.98 -17.73 16.74
C VAL A 395 -5.16 -18.58 17.25
N MET A 396 -4.90 -19.59 18.08
CA MET A 396 -5.93 -20.48 18.62
C MET A 396 -6.82 -19.84 19.70
N LYS A 397 -6.30 -18.91 20.52
CA LYS A 397 -7.03 -18.32 21.66
C LYS A 397 -8.22 -17.41 21.29
N LYS A 398 -8.42 -17.05 20.02
CA LYS A 398 -9.46 -16.09 19.57
C LYS A 398 -10.92 -16.57 19.63
N LYS A 399 -11.22 -17.77 20.14
CA LYS A 399 -12.60 -18.21 20.40
C LYS A 399 -12.92 -18.15 21.89
N SER A 400 -13.22 -16.96 22.42
CA SER A 400 -13.83 -16.89 23.76
C SER A 400 -15.25 -17.46 23.69
N LYS A 401 -15.66 -18.21 24.71
CA LYS A 401 -17.07 -18.54 24.92
C LYS A 401 -17.83 -17.23 25.14
N ARG A 402 -18.93 -17.01 24.42
CA ARG A 402 -19.85 -15.90 24.69
C ARG A 402 -20.40 -16.07 26.11
N LYS A 403 -20.10 -15.11 26.99
CA LYS A 403 -20.80 -15.00 28.28
C LYS A 403 -22.27 -14.63 28.02
N GLU A 404 -23.15 -14.98 28.95
CA GLU A 404 -24.52 -14.48 28.98
C GLU A 404 -24.49 -12.95 29.08
N ARG A 405 -25.24 -12.27 28.22
CA ARG A 405 -25.06 -10.83 27.94
C ARG A 405 -26.32 -10.06 28.34
N ASP A 406 -26.17 -9.06 29.19
CA ASP A 406 -27.24 -8.12 29.56
C ASP A 406 -27.30 -6.97 28.55
N LEU A 407 -28.29 -7.02 27.66
CA LEU A 407 -28.45 -6.04 26.58
C LEU A 407 -28.86 -4.65 27.09
N ALA A 408 -29.52 -4.54 28.25
CA ALA A 408 -29.89 -3.25 28.81
C ALA A 408 -28.65 -2.53 29.33
N TYR A 409 -27.80 -3.24 30.08
CA TYR A 409 -26.50 -2.73 30.52
C TYR A 409 -25.61 -2.34 29.33
N ASP A 410 -25.58 -3.13 28.26
CA ASP A 410 -24.83 -2.80 27.05
C ASP A 410 -25.33 -1.51 26.38
N ALA A 411 -26.66 -1.34 26.30
CA ALA A 411 -27.28 -0.15 25.72
C ALA A 411 -26.97 1.10 26.57
N GLU A 412 -27.06 1.00 27.89
CA GLU A 412 -26.67 2.09 28.80
C GLU A 412 -25.18 2.43 28.65
N THR A 413 -24.32 1.41 28.62
CA THR A 413 -22.87 1.58 28.42
C THR A 413 -22.56 2.27 27.09
N LEU A 414 -23.28 1.93 26.02
CA LEU A 414 -23.14 2.58 24.71
C LEU A 414 -23.49 4.08 24.80
N LEU A 415 -24.59 4.43 25.48
CA LEU A 415 -25.01 5.83 25.63
C LEU A 415 -24.00 6.64 26.46
N HIS A 416 -23.54 6.11 27.59
CA HIS A 416 -22.51 6.78 28.42
C HIS A 416 -21.22 7.00 27.65
N LYS A 417 -20.71 5.99 26.94
CA LYS A 417 -19.50 6.11 26.12
C LYS A 417 -19.68 7.10 24.96
N SER A 418 -20.87 7.15 24.38
CA SER A 418 -21.19 8.12 23.31
C SER A 418 -21.18 9.55 23.84
N LEU A 419 -21.76 9.78 25.02
CA LEU A 419 -21.75 11.09 25.69
C LEU A 419 -20.33 11.52 26.06
N GLU A 420 -19.53 10.62 26.64
CA GLU A 420 -18.13 10.88 27.00
C GLU A 420 -17.30 11.27 25.78
N ASN A 421 -17.35 10.47 24.72
CA ASN A 421 -16.61 10.73 23.49
C ASN A 421 -17.07 12.04 22.82
N HIS A 422 -18.39 12.29 22.75
CA HIS A 422 -18.91 13.53 22.17
C HIS A 422 -18.47 14.75 22.99
N GLY A 423 -18.58 14.68 24.32
CA GLY A 423 -18.15 15.74 25.22
C GLY A 423 -16.66 16.02 25.11
N TRP A 424 -15.83 14.99 25.06
CA TRP A 424 -14.38 15.12 24.86
C TRP A 424 -14.05 15.78 23.51
N ARG A 425 -14.58 15.24 22.40
CA ARG A 425 -14.35 15.77 21.04
C ARG A 425 -14.73 17.24 20.92
N GLN A 426 -15.85 17.65 21.52
CA GLN A 426 -16.38 19.01 21.35
C GLN A 426 -15.84 20.04 22.35
N ARG A 427 -15.30 19.61 23.51
CA ARG A 427 -14.95 20.55 24.60
C ARG A 427 -13.49 20.53 25.03
N ARG A 428 -12.79 19.41 24.81
CA ARG A 428 -11.40 19.22 25.29
C ARG A 428 -10.41 18.91 24.17
N CYS A 429 -10.87 18.27 23.11
CA CYS A 429 -10.04 17.80 22.00
C CYS A 429 -9.79 18.90 20.96
N VAL A 430 -8.52 19.08 20.55
CA VAL A 430 -8.13 19.79 19.34
C VAL A 430 -7.96 18.77 18.23
N ASN A 431 -8.85 18.81 17.24
CA ASN A 431 -8.82 17.88 16.12
C ASN A 431 -8.08 18.49 14.93
N LEU A 432 -6.97 17.84 14.56
CA LEU A 432 -6.13 18.21 13.44
C LEU A 432 -6.14 17.14 12.35
N ILE A 433 -7.09 16.20 12.34
CA ILE A 433 -7.22 15.25 11.24
C ILE A 433 -7.78 16.02 10.02
N PRO A 434 -7.02 16.15 8.91
CA PRO A 434 -7.38 17.03 7.78
C PRO A 434 -8.57 16.55 6.95
N SER A 435 -9.08 15.35 7.22
CA SER A 435 -10.26 14.76 6.58
C SER A 435 -11.49 14.75 7.49
N GLU A 436 -11.39 15.28 8.71
CA GLU A 436 -12.50 15.35 9.64
C GLU A 436 -13.05 16.77 9.73
N MET A 437 -14.33 16.85 10.10
CA MET A 437 -15.06 18.10 10.20
C MET A 437 -16.35 17.91 11.02
N THR A 438 -16.57 18.74 12.05
CA THR A 438 -17.85 18.81 12.76
C THR A 438 -18.84 19.65 11.95
N THR A 439 -19.94 19.06 11.49
CA THR A 439 -21.01 19.78 10.76
C THR A 439 -21.80 20.74 11.66
N SER A 440 -22.47 21.74 11.05
CA SER A 440 -23.26 22.71 11.81
C SER A 440 -24.44 22.05 12.53
N PRO A 441 -25.02 22.68 13.58
CA PRO A 441 -26.20 22.14 14.27
C PRO A 441 -27.38 21.86 13.33
N LEU A 442 -27.63 22.73 12.35
CA LEU A 442 -28.72 22.54 11.37
C LEU A 442 -28.44 21.37 10.43
N VAL A 443 -27.21 21.25 9.92
CA VAL A 443 -26.80 20.11 9.08
C VAL A 443 -26.98 18.80 9.85
N ARG A 444 -26.55 18.73 11.12
CA ARG A 444 -26.73 17.54 11.97
C ARG A 444 -28.20 17.21 12.21
N LEU A 445 -29.02 18.20 12.51
CA LEU A 445 -30.45 18.01 12.77
C LEU A 445 -31.18 17.47 11.53
N LEU A 446 -30.92 18.08 10.37
CA LEU A 446 -31.51 17.65 9.10
C LEU A 446 -31.05 16.24 8.70
N GLN A 447 -29.80 15.89 9.02
CA GLN A 447 -29.22 14.59 8.66
C GLN A 447 -29.99 13.39 9.26
N VAL A 448 -30.54 13.58 10.46
CA VAL A 448 -31.26 12.53 11.21
C VAL A 448 -32.78 12.69 11.17
N SER A 449 -33.29 13.73 10.48
CA SER A 449 -34.72 13.95 10.31
C SER A 449 -35.40 12.86 9.46
N ASP A 450 -36.74 12.89 9.37
CA ASP A 450 -37.58 11.85 8.76
C ASP A 450 -37.06 11.23 7.43
N PRO A 451 -36.49 12.00 6.46
CA PRO A 451 -35.94 11.42 5.22
C PRO A 451 -34.95 10.27 5.42
N VAL A 452 -34.27 10.17 6.57
CA VAL A 452 -33.33 9.08 6.87
C VAL A 452 -33.97 7.68 6.74
N GLY A 453 -35.29 7.57 6.96
CA GLY A 453 -36.05 6.31 6.87
C GLY A 453 -36.89 6.13 5.60
N ARG A 454 -36.74 7.00 4.57
CA ARG A 454 -37.60 7.02 3.37
C ARG A 454 -36.90 6.48 2.11
N TYR A 455 -37.70 6.17 1.09
CA TYR A 455 -37.24 5.66 -0.21
C TYR A 455 -37.60 6.62 -1.34
N ALA A 456 -36.65 6.92 -2.23
CA ALA A 456 -36.83 7.82 -3.36
C ALA A 456 -35.99 7.39 -4.59
N GLU A 457 -36.05 6.10 -4.93
CA GLU A 457 -35.41 5.61 -6.16
C GLU A 457 -36.06 6.23 -7.39
N HIS A 458 -35.24 6.72 -8.30
CA HIS A 458 -35.72 7.38 -9.51
C HIS A 458 -34.66 7.33 -10.60
N LYS A 459 -35.13 7.42 -11.85
CA LYS A 459 -34.26 7.60 -13.01
C LYS A 459 -34.94 8.42 -14.09
N GLU A 460 -34.11 9.04 -14.92
CA GLU A 460 -34.55 9.69 -16.14
C GLU A 460 -35.14 8.64 -17.10
N LEU A 461 -36.36 8.91 -17.60
CA LEU A 461 -37.00 8.07 -18.61
C LEU A 461 -37.26 8.87 -19.88
N LEU A 462 -36.72 8.39 -21.00
CA LEU A 462 -37.00 8.96 -22.32
C LEU A 462 -38.49 8.92 -22.67
N THR A 463 -39.20 7.86 -22.25
CA THR A 463 -40.66 7.73 -22.41
C THR A 463 -41.44 8.77 -21.60
N ALA A 464 -40.83 9.33 -20.55
CA ALA A 464 -41.36 10.42 -19.76
C ALA A 464 -40.78 11.79 -20.21
N LEU A 465 -40.39 11.91 -21.49
CA LEU A 465 -39.80 13.12 -22.08
C LEU A 465 -38.51 13.57 -21.38
N GLY A 466 -37.71 12.62 -20.88
CA GLY A 466 -36.46 12.91 -20.18
C GLY A 466 -36.64 13.43 -18.76
N LYS A 467 -37.83 13.25 -18.16
CA LYS A 467 -38.06 13.59 -16.75
C LYS A 467 -37.58 12.49 -15.81
N GLU A 468 -37.21 12.87 -14.60
CA GLU A 468 -37.03 11.93 -13.49
C GLU A 468 -38.37 11.29 -13.13
N VAL A 469 -38.36 9.96 -13.03
CA VAL A 469 -39.52 9.18 -12.60
C VAL A 469 -39.16 8.46 -11.31
N PHE A 470 -39.80 8.88 -10.21
CA PHE A 470 -39.69 8.22 -8.91
C PHE A 470 -40.54 6.94 -8.88
N PHE A 471 -39.97 5.88 -8.35
CA PHE A 471 -40.62 4.56 -8.25
C PHE A 471 -41.52 4.43 -7.01
N TYR A 472 -41.45 5.41 -6.11
CA TYR A 472 -42.19 5.47 -4.86
C TYR A 472 -42.95 6.80 -4.73
N GLN A 473 -44.07 6.78 -4.00
CA GLN A 473 -44.88 7.95 -3.67
C GLN A 473 -44.29 8.73 -2.48
N GLY A 474 -44.73 9.98 -2.29
CA GLY A 474 -44.27 10.83 -1.17
C GLY A 474 -42.87 11.42 -1.38
N THR A 475 -42.43 11.54 -2.63
CA THR A 475 -41.06 11.90 -3.01
C THR A 475 -40.90 13.35 -3.46
N ASP A 476 -41.99 14.14 -3.52
CA ASP A 476 -41.97 15.53 -4.02
C ASP A 476 -40.97 16.41 -3.27
N PHE A 477 -40.95 16.31 -1.94
CA PHE A 477 -39.97 17.05 -1.12
C PHE A 477 -38.53 16.65 -1.45
N ILE A 478 -38.28 15.37 -1.66
CA ILE A 478 -36.94 14.86 -1.99
C ILE A 478 -36.53 15.29 -3.40
N GLY A 479 -37.44 15.22 -4.36
CA GLY A 479 -37.19 15.75 -5.71
C GLY A 479 -36.86 17.24 -5.70
N TRP A 480 -37.53 18.03 -4.86
CA TRP A 480 -37.17 19.44 -4.65
C TRP A 480 -35.77 19.59 -4.03
N VAL A 481 -35.46 18.85 -2.96
CA VAL A 481 -34.13 18.88 -2.31
C VAL A 481 -33.02 18.53 -3.30
N GLU A 482 -33.18 17.49 -4.11
CA GLU A 482 -32.19 17.08 -5.11
C GLU A 482 -31.93 18.18 -6.13
N ASN A 483 -32.99 18.79 -6.68
CA ASN A 483 -32.86 19.86 -7.67
C ASN A 483 -32.15 21.09 -7.09
N GLN A 484 -32.53 21.51 -5.88
CA GLN A 484 -31.91 22.66 -5.23
C GLN A 484 -30.46 22.39 -4.84
N LEU A 485 -30.15 21.18 -4.37
CA LEU A 485 -28.77 20.79 -4.10
C LEU A 485 -27.92 20.80 -5.38
N ILE A 486 -28.45 20.27 -6.49
CA ILE A 486 -27.76 20.28 -7.78
C ILE A 486 -27.42 21.72 -8.20
N GLU A 487 -28.37 22.64 -8.06
CA GLU A 487 -28.18 24.07 -8.36
C GLU A 487 -27.10 24.71 -7.47
N GLU A 488 -27.17 24.51 -6.15
CA GLU A 488 -26.18 25.07 -5.22
C GLU A 488 -24.77 24.49 -5.42
N MET A 489 -24.67 23.20 -5.72
CA MET A 489 -23.39 22.56 -6.04
C MET A 489 -22.85 23.03 -7.39
N ALA A 490 -23.70 23.21 -8.40
CA ALA A 490 -23.33 23.76 -9.70
C ALA A 490 -22.76 25.19 -9.54
N ASN A 491 -23.43 26.03 -8.75
CA ASN A 491 -22.98 27.38 -8.41
C ASN A 491 -21.66 27.38 -7.65
N PHE A 492 -21.48 26.43 -6.72
CA PHE A 492 -20.24 26.30 -5.96
C PHE A 492 -19.06 25.86 -6.84
N LEU A 493 -19.28 24.87 -7.71
CA LEU A 493 -18.27 24.25 -8.57
C LEU A 493 -17.97 25.05 -9.85
N GLY A 494 -18.92 25.88 -10.28
CA GLY A 494 -18.86 26.58 -11.56
C GLY A 494 -19.01 25.63 -12.75
N CYS A 495 -19.94 24.67 -12.69
CA CYS A 495 -20.21 23.71 -13.78
C CYS A 495 -21.70 23.39 -13.89
N GLY A 496 -22.15 22.94 -15.06
CA GLY A 496 -23.57 22.71 -15.35
C GLY A 496 -24.14 21.34 -14.95
N LEU A 497 -23.31 20.33 -14.69
CA LEU A 497 -23.75 18.94 -14.51
C LEU A 497 -23.30 18.38 -13.16
N ILE A 498 -24.25 17.97 -12.32
CA ILE A 498 -23.99 17.46 -10.96
C ILE A 498 -24.70 16.12 -10.72
N GLU A 499 -23.98 15.17 -10.12
CA GLU A 499 -24.52 13.91 -9.60
C GLU A 499 -24.25 13.85 -8.10
N ALA A 500 -25.32 13.94 -7.32
CA ALA A 500 -25.28 14.08 -5.87
C ALA A 500 -25.84 12.87 -5.12
N ARG A 501 -26.17 11.76 -5.77
CA ARG A 501 -26.80 10.61 -5.09
C ARG A 501 -25.79 9.67 -4.41
N LEU A 502 -24.50 9.90 -4.62
CA LEU A 502 -23.43 8.97 -4.25
C LEU A 502 -23.03 9.10 -2.77
N MET A 503 -22.68 7.98 -2.14
CA MET A 503 -22.48 7.93 -0.68
C MET A 503 -21.04 8.16 -0.21
N SER A 504 -20.06 8.23 -1.12
CA SER A 504 -18.67 8.56 -0.78
C SER A 504 -17.88 9.03 -1.99
N GLY A 505 -16.76 9.73 -1.77
CA GLY A 505 -15.85 10.11 -2.86
C GLY A 505 -15.24 8.90 -3.59
N GLN A 506 -15.00 7.78 -2.90
CA GLN A 506 -14.56 6.55 -3.56
C GLN A 506 -15.63 6.01 -4.51
N MET A 507 -16.90 6.01 -4.08
CA MET A 507 -18.03 5.61 -4.93
C MET A 507 -18.18 6.55 -6.13
N ALA A 508 -17.94 7.86 -5.95
CA ALA A 508 -17.92 8.81 -7.06
C ALA A 508 -16.85 8.48 -8.10
N ASN A 509 -15.61 8.20 -7.67
CA ASN A 509 -14.56 7.73 -8.56
C ASN A 509 -14.94 6.43 -9.30
N MET A 510 -15.46 5.41 -8.58
CA MET A 510 -15.91 4.16 -9.20
C MET A 510 -17.03 4.37 -10.22
N THR A 511 -17.91 5.34 -9.97
CA THR A 511 -18.99 5.70 -10.90
C THR A 511 -18.41 6.27 -12.19
N VAL A 512 -17.44 7.20 -12.11
CA VAL A 512 -16.74 7.74 -13.27
C VAL A 512 -15.99 6.63 -14.02
N PHE A 513 -15.26 5.76 -13.32
CA PHE A 513 -14.54 4.64 -13.95
C PHE A 513 -15.50 3.68 -14.67
N GLY A 514 -16.62 3.34 -14.03
CA GLY A 514 -17.66 2.51 -14.64
C GLY A 514 -18.34 3.18 -15.83
N ALA A 515 -18.50 4.51 -15.79
CA ALA A 515 -19.06 5.28 -16.91
C ALA A 515 -18.10 5.30 -18.11
N LEU A 516 -16.80 5.45 -17.86
CA LEU A 516 -15.76 5.34 -18.90
C LEU A 516 -15.76 3.96 -19.54
N LEU A 517 -15.93 2.91 -18.73
CA LEU A 517 -16.04 1.54 -19.23
C LEU A 517 -17.30 1.33 -20.09
N ASP A 518 -18.46 1.80 -19.63
CA ASP A 518 -19.71 1.75 -20.41
C ASP A 518 -19.55 2.51 -21.73
N HIS A 519 -19.00 3.72 -21.67
CA HIS A 519 -18.78 4.57 -22.85
C HIS A 519 -17.83 3.94 -23.88
N ARG A 520 -16.72 3.37 -23.42
CA ARG A 520 -15.75 2.67 -24.27
C ARG A 520 -16.36 1.50 -25.03
N ASN A 521 -17.27 0.78 -24.40
CA ASN A 521 -17.85 -0.45 -24.94
C ASN A 521 -19.23 -0.21 -25.59
N LEU A 522 -19.60 1.05 -25.87
CA LEU A 522 -20.90 1.36 -26.51
C LEU A 522 -21.08 0.69 -27.88
N GLY A 523 -19.99 0.58 -28.65
CA GLY A 523 -20.01 0.00 -30.00
C GLY A 523 -20.02 -1.53 -30.04
N ASP A 524 -19.73 -2.21 -28.92
CA ASP A 524 -19.70 -3.67 -28.82
C ASP A 524 -20.16 -4.11 -27.43
N ARG A 525 -21.43 -4.48 -27.35
CA ARG A 525 -22.06 -4.95 -26.10
C ARG A 525 -22.16 -6.48 -26.01
N GLN A 526 -21.76 -7.19 -27.05
CA GLN A 526 -21.85 -8.66 -27.09
C GLN A 526 -20.55 -9.31 -26.62
N SER A 527 -19.41 -8.65 -26.82
CA SER A 527 -18.12 -9.10 -26.32
C SER A 527 -17.90 -8.76 -24.84
N GLU A 528 -16.91 -9.44 -24.25
CA GLU A 528 -16.41 -9.09 -22.92
C GLU A 528 -15.94 -7.62 -22.87
N PRO A 529 -16.40 -6.81 -21.91
CA PRO A 529 -16.07 -5.39 -21.85
C PRO A 529 -14.56 -5.14 -21.74
N LYS A 530 -14.01 -4.35 -22.68
CA LYS A 530 -12.62 -3.92 -22.64
C LYS A 530 -12.42 -2.92 -21.51
N ARG A 531 -11.46 -3.19 -20.63
CA ARG A 531 -11.04 -2.29 -19.53
C ARG A 531 -10.30 -1.05 -20.04
N ILE A 532 -10.12 -0.06 -19.17
CA ILE A 532 -9.31 1.15 -19.42
C ILE A 532 -7.86 0.72 -19.65
N GLN A 533 -7.28 1.04 -20.80
CA GLN A 533 -6.01 0.45 -21.22
C GLN A 533 -4.77 1.16 -20.66
N SER A 534 -4.92 2.40 -20.22
CA SER A 534 -3.80 3.17 -19.68
C SER A 534 -4.30 4.31 -18.79
N VAL A 535 -3.70 4.46 -17.61
CA VAL A 535 -4.00 5.51 -16.64
C VAL A 535 -2.71 6.17 -16.15
N LEU A 536 -2.73 7.49 -16.00
CA LEU A 536 -1.68 8.25 -15.31
C LEU A 536 -2.26 8.87 -14.02
N ASN A 537 -1.62 8.67 -12.87
CA ASN A 537 -2.13 9.18 -11.59
C ASN A 537 -1.02 9.54 -10.59
N ASN A 538 -1.38 10.07 -9.41
CA ASN A 538 -0.43 10.28 -8.32
C ASN A 538 -0.08 8.98 -7.59
N HIS A 539 1.20 8.72 -7.31
CA HIS A 539 1.61 7.52 -6.55
C HIS A 539 1.16 7.59 -5.09
N LEU A 540 0.69 6.47 -4.51
CA LEU A 540 0.18 6.41 -3.13
C LEU A 540 1.21 6.88 -2.08
N GLY A 541 2.44 6.38 -2.17
CA GLY A 541 3.57 6.80 -1.32
C GLY A 541 4.09 8.22 -1.57
N LYS A 542 3.54 8.94 -2.55
CA LYS A 542 3.85 10.35 -2.86
C LYS A 542 2.61 11.23 -2.71
N GLY A 543 1.71 10.86 -1.80
CA GLY A 543 0.51 11.63 -1.49
C GLY A 543 -0.74 11.26 -2.27
N GLY A 544 -0.70 10.32 -3.21
CA GLY A 544 -1.87 9.84 -3.95
C GLY A 544 -2.98 9.26 -3.05
N HIS A 545 -4.20 9.14 -3.59
CA HIS A 545 -5.33 8.53 -2.87
C HIS A 545 -5.58 7.09 -3.32
N LEU A 546 -6.03 6.24 -2.40
CA LEU A 546 -6.23 4.80 -2.61
C LEU A 546 -7.27 4.50 -3.72
N SER A 547 -8.31 5.31 -3.86
CA SER A 547 -9.34 5.11 -4.92
C SER A 547 -8.78 5.21 -6.33
N ALA A 548 -7.70 5.98 -6.52
CA ALA A 548 -7.03 6.13 -7.81
C ALA A 548 -6.05 4.98 -8.10
N GLN A 549 -5.79 4.07 -7.15
CA GLN A 549 -4.80 3.00 -7.30
C GLN A 549 -5.44 1.65 -7.62
N PRO A 550 -4.72 0.74 -8.31
CA PRO A 550 -5.12 -0.67 -8.43
C PRO A 550 -5.14 -1.44 -7.10
N LEU A 551 -4.54 -0.90 -6.04
CA LEU A 551 -4.71 -1.42 -4.69
C LEU A 551 -6.12 -1.13 -4.13
N GLY A 552 -6.77 -0.07 -4.63
CA GLY A 552 -8.11 0.35 -4.25
C GLY A 552 -9.10 0.25 -5.40
N ALA A 553 -9.93 1.29 -5.55
CA ALA A 553 -11.12 1.26 -6.39
C ALA A 553 -10.86 1.13 -7.90
N LEU A 554 -9.69 1.53 -8.40
CA LEU A 554 -9.37 1.48 -9.83
C LEU A 554 -9.15 0.06 -10.36
N ARG A 555 -8.83 -0.90 -9.48
CA ARG A 555 -8.42 -2.27 -9.81
C ARG A 555 -9.30 -2.95 -10.85
N ASP A 556 -10.61 -2.81 -10.70
CA ASP A 556 -11.59 -3.56 -11.50
C ASP A 556 -11.94 -2.85 -12.82
N PHE A 557 -11.41 -1.66 -13.06
CA PHE A 557 -11.69 -0.85 -14.24
C PHE A 557 -10.50 -0.72 -15.19
N VAL A 558 -9.28 -0.96 -14.71
CA VAL A 558 -8.06 -0.86 -15.51
C VAL A 558 -7.58 -2.23 -16.01
N ALA A 559 -7.05 -2.25 -17.23
CA ALA A 559 -6.46 -3.43 -17.83
C ALA A 559 -5.12 -3.80 -17.18
N LYS A 560 -4.65 -5.02 -17.43
CA LYS A 560 -3.25 -5.35 -17.24
C LYS A 560 -2.49 -4.98 -18.52
N ASN A 561 -1.34 -4.34 -18.36
CA ASN A 561 -0.43 -4.12 -19.46
C ASN A 561 0.23 -5.47 -19.83
N PRO A 562 0.12 -5.95 -21.08
CA PRO A 562 0.60 -7.28 -21.47
C PRO A 562 2.13 -7.41 -21.36
N LYS A 563 2.86 -6.31 -21.59
CA LYS A 563 4.33 -6.29 -21.53
C LYS A 563 4.86 -6.35 -20.10
N THR A 564 4.24 -5.61 -19.17
CA THR A 564 4.72 -5.52 -17.77
C THR A 564 3.97 -6.45 -16.81
N GLU A 565 2.82 -6.99 -17.24
CA GLU A 565 1.88 -7.83 -16.47
C GLU A 565 1.30 -7.17 -15.21
N ARG A 566 1.61 -5.88 -15.02
CA ARG A 566 1.06 -5.01 -13.98
C ARG A 566 -0.22 -4.36 -14.50
N PHE A 567 -1.02 -3.83 -13.58
CA PHE A 567 -2.11 -2.94 -13.97
C PHE A 567 -1.52 -1.78 -14.79
N ALA A 568 -2.21 -1.39 -15.86
CA ALA A 568 -1.76 -0.36 -16.79
C ALA A 568 -1.93 1.05 -16.20
N VAL A 569 -1.25 1.28 -15.09
CA VAL A 569 -1.20 2.52 -14.34
C VAL A 569 0.26 2.92 -14.22
N GLU A 570 0.60 4.07 -14.77
CA GLU A 570 1.86 4.75 -14.52
C GLU A 570 1.58 5.94 -13.57
N ASN A 571 2.61 6.37 -12.85
CA ASN A 571 2.46 7.45 -11.89
C ASN A 571 3.16 8.71 -12.37
N PHE A 572 2.65 9.88 -11.98
CA PHE A 572 3.35 11.15 -12.16
C PHE A 572 4.73 11.13 -11.48
N PRO A 573 5.79 11.50 -12.21
CA PRO A 573 7.03 11.96 -11.61
C PRO A 573 6.78 13.15 -10.66
N VAL A 574 7.61 13.28 -9.63
CA VAL A 574 7.58 14.41 -8.69
C VAL A 574 8.97 15.01 -8.60
N CYS A 575 9.06 16.27 -8.22
CA CYS A 575 10.33 16.96 -8.02
C CYS A 575 11.13 16.29 -6.88
N ASP A 576 12.45 16.15 -7.04
CA ASP A 576 13.30 15.47 -6.07
C ASP A 576 13.44 16.24 -4.75
N ASP A 577 13.44 17.57 -4.83
CA ASP A 577 13.48 18.52 -3.71
C ASP A 577 12.10 18.75 -3.07
N ASN A 578 11.00 18.55 -3.82
CA ASN A 578 9.64 18.64 -3.32
C ASN A 578 8.76 17.48 -3.85
N PRO A 579 8.70 16.35 -3.12
CA PRO A 579 7.98 15.16 -3.56
C PRO A 579 6.44 15.30 -3.55
N PHE A 580 5.90 16.45 -3.13
CA PHE A 580 4.46 16.75 -3.17
C PHE A 580 4.05 17.48 -4.46
N ARG A 581 5.02 17.95 -5.25
CA ARG A 581 4.82 18.66 -6.53
C ARG A 581 5.15 17.74 -7.71
N ILE A 582 4.31 17.76 -8.74
CA ILE A 582 4.54 17.00 -9.98
C ILE A 582 5.67 17.67 -10.77
N ASP A 583 6.60 16.87 -11.27
CA ASP A 583 7.64 17.31 -12.20
C ASP A 583 7.08 17.29 -13.63
N LEU A 584 6.86 18.47 -14.20
CA LEU A 584 6.24 18.64 -15.51
C LEU A 584 7.13 18.15 -16.65
N GLU A 585 8.44 18.41 -16.60
CA GLU A 585 9.37 18.00 -17.65
C GLU A 585 9.51 16.48 -17.69
N ALA A 586 9.64 15.85 -16.52
CA ALA A 586 9.65 14.40 -16.43
C ALA A 586 8.31 13.80 -16.84
N THR A 587 7.20 14.46 -16.51
CA THR A 587 5.86 14.02 -16.94
C THR A 587 5.70 14.09 -18.46
N GLU A 588 6.21 15.14 -19.11
CA GLU A 588 6.20 15.28 -20.56
C GLU A 588 6.93 14.10 -21.23
N ARG A 589 8.13 13.77 -20.77
CA ARG A 589 8.89 12.59 -21.24
C ARG A 589 8.12 11.27 -21.06
N VAL A 590 7.41 11.10 -19.95
CA VAL A 590 6.53 9.93 -19.76
C VAL A 590 5.41 9.92 -20.80
N LEU A 591 4.79 11.07 -21.05
CA LEU A 591 3.69 11.23 -22.01
C LEU A 591 4.12 11.13 -23.48
N GLU A 592 5.40 11.27 -23.83
CA GLU A 592 5.88 10.99 -25.19
C GLU A 592 5.64 9.52 -25.59
N SER A 593 5.82 8.59 -24.65
CA SER A 593 5.67 7.15 -24.88
C SER A 593 4.34 6.58 -24.36
N LEU A 594 3.69 7.25 -23.41
CA LEU A 594 2.42 6.85 -22.81
C LEU A 594 1.24 7.61 -23.42
N ASN A 595 0.22 6.87 -23.88
CA ASN A 595 -1.07 7.44 -24.30
C ASN A 595 -2.15 7.05 -23.28
N PRO A 596 -2.29 7.79 -22.16
CA PRO A 596 -3.30 7.49 -21.17
C PRO A 596 -4.70 7.73 -21.74
N GLU A 597 -5.67 6.91 -21.33
CA GLU A 597 -7.10 7.13 -21.59
C GLU A 597 -7.73 7.97 -20.47
N LEU A 598 -7.15 7.86 -19.27
CA LEU A 598 -7.58 8.56 -18.07
C LEU A 598 -6.37 9.12 -17.32
N ILE A 599 -6.43 10.40 -16.97
CA ILE A 599 -5.49 11.06 -16.07
C ILE A 599 -6.24 11.40 -14.79
N ILE A 600 -5.70 11.01 -13.63
CA ILE A 600 -6.34 11.23 -12.32
C ILE A 600 -5.44 12.08 -11.42
N PHE A 601 -5.87 13.31 -11.16
CA PHE A 601 -5.36 14.11 -10.05
C PHE A 601 -6.12 13.75 -8.79
N GLY A 602 -5.62 12.78 -8.03
CA GLY A 602 -6.23 12.35 -6.77
C GLY A 602 -5.20 12.18 -5.67
N LYS A 603 -5.11 13.17 -4.77
CA LYS A 603 -4.17 13.19 -3.64
C LYS A 603 -4.91 13.25 -2.29
N SER A 604 -4.34 12.54 -1.32
CA SER A 604 -4.67 12.64 0.10
C SER A 604 -3.78 13.66 0.83
N MET A 605 -2.53 13.82 0.37
CA MET A 605 -1.59 14.84 0.83
C MET A 605 -1.49 15.91 -0.26
N VAL A 606 -2.16 17.04 -0.06
CA VAL A 606 -2.21 18.14 -1.02
C VAL A 606 -1.59 19.36 -0.34
N LEU A 607 -0.35 19.69 -0.70
CA LEU A 607 0.32 20.92 -0.24
C LEU A 607 0.34 22.01 -1.30
N HIS A 608 0.17 21.65 -2.57
CA HIS A 608 0.24 22.55 -3.72
C HIS A 608 -0.96 22.31 -4.66
N PRO A 609 -1.37 23.32 -5.44
CA PRO A 609 -2.28 23.12 -6.57
C PRO A 609 -1.73 22.07 -7.55
N GLU A 610 -2.61 21.26 -8.13
CA GLU A 610 -2.21 20.29 -9.15
C GLU A 610 -2.03 21.00 -10.51
N PRO A 611 -1.06 20.63 -11.37
CA PRO A 611 -0.81 21.35 -12.62
C PRO A 611 -1.77 20.95 -13.75
N VAL A 612 -3.08 21.08 -13.53
CA VAL A 612 -4.13 20.60 -14.46
C VAL A 612 -4.02 21.26 -15.84
N ALA A 613 -3.84 22.59 -15.88
CA ALA A 613 -3.71 23.35 -17.13
C ALA A 613 -2.49 22.95 -17.96
N ALA A 614 -1.32 22.83 -17.31
CA ALA A 614 -0.09 22.42 -17.98
C ALA A 614 -0.21 20.99 -18.55
N ILE A 615 -0.78 20.06 -17.79
CA ILE A 615 -1.01 18.69 -18.28
C ILE A 615 -2.03 18.67 -19.42
N ARG A 616 -3.10 19.47 -19.36
CA ARG A 616 -4.06 19.62 -20.46
C ARG A 616 -3.39 20.12 -21.72
N GLU A 617 -2.48 21.08 -21.61
CA GLU A 617 -1.69 21.60 -22.73
C GLU A 617 -0.80 20.51 -23.33
N ILE A 618 -0.01 19.79 -22.52
CA ILE A 618 0.87 18.71 -22.98
C ILE A 618 0.08 17.63 -23.75
N VAL A 619 -1.08 17.21 -23.23
CA VAL A 619 -1.89 16.16 -23.90
C VAL A 619 -2.76 16.69 -25.03
N SER A 620 -2.80 18.01 -25.27
CA SER A 620 -3.60 18.61 -26.34
C SER A 620 -3.12 18.19 -27.74
N ALA A 621 -1.82 17.91 -27.87
CA ALA A 621 -1.17 17.44 -29.09
C ALA A 621 -1.47 15.96 -29.40
N LYS A 622 -2.03 15.20 -28.45
CA LYS A 622 -2.36 13.78 -28.67
C LYS A 622 -3.59 13.65 -29.57
N LYS A 623 -3.52 12.67 -30.49
CA LYS A 623 -4.62 12.32 -31.39
C LYS A 623 -5.90 11.96 -30.62
N GLU A 624 -5.74 11.14 -29.58
CA GLU A 624 -6.81 10.78 -28.65
C GLU A 624 -6.54 11.49 -27.32
N LYS A 625 -7.44 12.39 -26.95
CA LYS A 625 -7.29 13.20 -25.74
C LYS A 625 -7.75 12.39 -24.52
N PRO A 626 -6.93 12.23 -23.47
CA PRO A 626 -7.37 11.58 -22.24
C PRO A 626 -8.50 12.35 -21.58
N ILE A 627 -9.32 11.61 -20.83
CA ILE A 627 -10.21 12.19 -19.83
C ILE A 627 -9.36 12.62 -18.62
N ILE A 628 -9.50 13.86 -18.20
CA ILE A 628 -8.88 14.38 -16.98
C ILE A 628 -9.91 14.39 -15.85
N LEU A 629 -9.66 13.57 -14.83
CA LEU A 629 -10.44 13.51 -13.60
C LEU A 629 -9.66 14.16 -12.47
N TYR A 630 -10.23 15.19 -11.85
CA TYR A 630 -9.72 15.77 -10.61
C TYR A 630 -10.56 15.29 -9.41
N ASP A 631 -10.01 14.36 -8.62
CA ASP A 631 -10.51 14.06 -7.28
C ASP A 631 -10.00 15.10 -6.28
N MET A 632 -10.88 16.05 -5.97
CA MET A 632 -10.61 17.17 -5.07
C MET A 632 -11.14 16.92 -3.66
N ALA A 633 -11.33 15.67 -3.23
CA ALA A 633 -11.96 15.38 -1.93
C ALA A 633 -11.39 16.16 -0.74
N HIS A 634 -10.06 16.36 -0.67
CA HIS A 634 -9.43 17.11 0.41
C HIS A 634 -9.53 18.63 0.26
N VAL A 635 -9.69 19.15 -0.96
CA VAL A 635 -9.68 20.59 -1.27
C VAL A 635 -11.02 21.09 -1.80
N LEU A 636 -12.07 20.26 -1.78
CA LEU A 636 -13.40 20.60 -2.29
C LEU A 636 -13.95 21.88 -1.64
N GLY A 637 -13.72 22.10 -0.35
CA GLY A 637 -14.17 23.34 0.31
C GLY A 637 -13.36 24.58 -0.07
N LEU A 638 -12.18 24.40 -0.68
CA LEU A 638 -11.22 25.47 -1.00
C LEU A 638 -11.22 25.88 -2.47
N ILE A 639 -11.83 25.08 -3.36
CA ILE A 639 -11.87 25.40 -4.79
C ILE A 639 -12.51 26.76 -5.07
N GLY A 640 -12.11 27.36 -6.17
CA GLY A 640 -12.47 28.72 -6.53
C GLY A 640 -11.29 29.67 -6.31
N PRO A 641 -11.55 30.95 -5.98
CA PRO A 641 -10.56 32.02 -6.07
C PRO A 641 -9.38 31.87 -5.12
N SER A 642 -9.56 31.14 -4.02
CA SER A 642 -8.55 31.01 -2.97
C SER A 642 -7.54 29.88 -3.22
N PHE A 643 -7.83 28.94 -4.14
CA PHE A 643 -6.97 27.78 -4.36
C PHE A 643 -6.84 27.42 -5.84
N GLN A 644 -7.89 26.90 -6.47
CA GLN A 644 -7.80 26.33 -7.81
C GLN A 644 -9.16 26.28 -8.53
N TYR A 645 -9.16 26.41 -9.87
CA TYR A 645 -10.36 26.31 -10.72
C TYR A 645 -10.26 25.12 -11.70
N PRO A 646 -10.56 23.88 -11.25
CA PRO A 646 -10.36 22.66 -12.03
C PRO A 646 -10.90 22.68 -13.47
N PHE A 647 -12.14 23.18 -13.68
CA PHE A 647 -12.75 23.23 -15.00
C PHE A 647 -12.12 24.28 -15.92
N LYS A 648 -11.79 25.47 -15.40
CA LYS A 648 -11.08 26.51 -16.17
C LYS A 648 -9.68 26.05 -16.59
N GLU A 649 -9.09 25.16 -15.81
CA GLU A 649 -7.78 24.55 -16.08
C GLU A 649 -7.87 23.30 -16.96
N GLY A 650 -9.07 22.86 -17.32
CA GLY A 650 -9.29 21.82 -18.33
C GLY A 650 -9.54 20.41 -17.80
N ALA A 651 -9.96 20.25 -16.53
CA ALA A 651 -10.53 18.99 -16.05
C ALA A 651 -11.85 18.67 -16.78
N ASP A 652 -12.05 17.39 -17.13
CA ASP A 652 -13.31 16.93 -17.73
C ASP A 652 -14.34 16.55 -16.65
N PHE A 653 -13.86 15.93 -15.58
CA PHE A 653 -14.65 15.57 -14.42
C PHE A 653 -13.98 16.06 -13.15
N VAL A 654 -14.80 16.37 -12.18
CA VAL A 654 -14.38 16.51 -10.78
C VAL A 654 -15.13 15.50 -9.92
N THR A 655 -14.44 14.92 -8.96
CA THR A 655 -15.04 14.11 -7.90
C THR A 655 -14.64 14.66 -6.55
N GLY A 656 -15.45 14.42 -5.52
CA GLY A 656 -15.13 14.93 -4.19
C GLY A 656 -15.89 14.23 -3.07
N SER A 657 -15.35 14.38 -1.86
CA SER A 657 -16.02 14.03 -0.61
C SER A 657 -16.59 15.29 0.02
N THR A 658 -17.85 15.25 0.45
CA THR A 658 -18.55 16.44 0.95
C THR A 658 -18.44 16.67 2.45
N HIS A 659 -17.43 16.09 3.13
CA HIS A 659 -17.31 16.09 4.61
C HIS A 659 -15.90 16.43 5.13
N LYS A 660 -15.02 16.92 4.25
CA LYS A 660 -13.64 17.31 4.60
C LYS A 660 -13.56 18.84 4.75
N THR A 661 -12.82 19.51 3.87
CA THR A 661 -12.85 20.98 3.78
C THR A 661 -14.22 21.50 3.36
N PHE A 662 -14.95 20.75 2.51
CA PHE A 662 -16.38 20.97 2.34
C PHE A 662 -17.10 20.38 3.55
N PHE A 663 -17.67 21.24 4.39
CA PHE A 663 -18.14 20.88 5.74
C PHE A 663 -19.57 20.33 5.80
N GLY A 664 -19.92 19.46 4.86
CA GLY A 664 -21.20 18.75 4.80
C GLY A 664 -21.16 17.31 5.36
N PRO A 665 -22.23 16.51 5.15
CA PRO A 665 -22.29 15.13 5.58
C PRO A 665 -21.46 14.19 4.70
N GLN A 666 -21.24 12.95 5.14
CA GLN A 666 -20.46 11.95 4.41
C GLN A 666 -21.15 11.48 3.13
N ARG A 667 -20.83 12.11 1.99
CA ARG A 667 -21.31 11.75 0.64
C ARG A 667 -20.20 11.94 -0.40
N GLY A 668 -20.51 11.55 -1.63
CA GLY A 668 -19.70 11.79 -2.82
C GLY A 668 -20.42 12.70 -3.81
N ILE A 669 -19.67 13.47 -4.58
CA ILE A 669 -20.20 14.30 -5.68
C ILE A 669 -19.41 14.01 -6.95
N ILE A 670 -20.08 14.12 -8.10
CA ILE A 670 -19.44 14.23 -9.42
C ILE A 670 -19.93 15.53 -10.06
N GLY A 671 -19.00 16.31 -10.59
CA GLY A 671 -19.28 17.44 -11.46
C GLY A 671 -18.68 17.23 -12.85
N ALA A 672 -19.33 17.78 -13.87
CA ALA A 672 -18.80 17.85 -15.23
C ALA A 672 -19.24 19.16 -15.90
N ASP A 673 -18.43 19.63 -16.85
CA ASP A 673 -18.74 20.81 -17.64
C ASP A 673 -18.75 20.45 -19.14
N PHE A 674 -19.78 19.70 -19.55
CA PHE A 674 -20.04 19.38 -20.95
C PHE A 674 -21.23 20.20 -21.44
N GLU A 675 -21.01 21.05 -22.45
CA GLU A 675 -22.10 21.75 -23.14
C GLU A 675 -23.06 20.76 -23.85
N ASP A 676 -24.33 21.15 -23.99
CA ASP A 676 -25.30 20.40 -24.78
C ASP A 676 -24.86 20.34 -26.26
N GLY A 677 -24.70 19.11 -26.78
CA GLY A 677 -24.12 18.86 -28.10
C GLY A 677 -22.63 18.48 -28.09
N ASN A 678 -21.97 18.52 -26.93
CA ASN A 678 -20.61 17.99 -26.77
C ASN A 678 -20.59 16.47 -26.97
N VAL A 679 -19.59 15.97 -27.71
CA VAL A 679 -19.36 14.53 -27.95
C VAL A 679 -19.21 13.71 -26.66
N LYS A 680 -18.86 14.36 -25.54
CA LYS A 680 -18.72 13.75 -24.21
C LYS A 680 -20.04 13.70 -23.43
N HIS A 681 -21.12 14.34 -23.87
CA HIS A 681 -22.41 14.29 -23.16
C HIS A 681 -22.98 12.85 -22.97
N PRO A 682 -22.83 11.89 -23.90
CA PRO A 682 -23.17 10.49 -23.67
C PRO A 682 -22.43 9.84 -22.48
N LEU A 683 -21.21 10.29 -22.18
CA LEU A 683 -20.44 9.85 -21.02
C LEU A 683 -21.07 10.36 -19.71
N TRP A 684 -21.59 11.59 -19.67
CA TRP A 684 -22.39 12.06 -18.54
C TRP A 684 -23.64 11.21 -18.32
N LYS A 685 -24.37 10.88 -19.38
CA LYS A 685 -25.51 9.96 -19.27
C LYS A 685 -25.10 8.59 -18.74
N ALA A 686 -23.89 8.12 -19.08
CA ALA A 686 -23.33 6.90 -18.50
C ALA A 686 -23.08 7.06 -17.00
N VAL A 687 -22.52 8.19 -16.54
CA VAL A 687 -22.38 8.51 -15.11
C VAL A 687 -23.72 8.37 -14.38
N ARG A 688 -24.79 8.99 -14.88
CA ARG A 688 -26.12 8.91 -14.25
C ARG A 688 -26.66 7.48 -14.16
N ARG A 689 -26.51 6.67 -15.23
CA ARG A 689 -26.90 5.25 -15.26
C ARG A 689 -26.05 4.37 -14.34
N ARG A 690 -24.77 4.72 -14.17
CA ARG A 690 -23.85 4.02 -13.27
C ARG A 690 -24.06 4.44 -11.83
N ALA A 691 -24.50 5.66 -11.55
CA ALA A 691 -24.90 6.08 -10.22
C ALA A 691 -26.13 5.27 -9.77
N PHE A 692 -27.24 5.34 -10.52
CA PHE A 692 -28.42 4.51 -10.30
C PHE A 692 -28.87 3.84 -11.61
N PRO A 693 -29.15 2.52 -11.60
CA PRO A 693 -29.16 1.60 -10.47
C PRO A 693 -27.78 0.94 -10.19
N GLY A 694 -26.68 1.53 -10.68
CA GLY A 694 -25.37 0.87 -10.65
C GLY A 694 -24.68 0.86 -9.29
N MET A 695 -24.51 2.02 -8.64
CA MET A 695 -23.73 2.18 -7.41
C MET A 695 -24.61 2.37 -6.18
N VAL A 696 -25.80 2.93 -6.37
CA VAL A 696 -26.82 3.08 -5.34
C VAL A 696 -28.14 2.49 -5.83
N SER A 697 -28.93 2.00 -4.87
CA SER A 697 -30.37 1.75 -5.03
C SER A 697 -31.09 3.00 -4.51
N ASN A 698 -31.79 2.91 -3.38
CA ASN A 698 -32.12 4.10 -2.60
C ASN A 698 -30.85 4.78 -2.11
N HIS A 699 -30.71 6.07 -2.39
CA HIS A 699 -29.61 6.87 -1.86
C HIS A 699 -30.02 7.47 -0.50
N HIS A 700 -29.05 7.85 0.34
CA HIS A 700 -29.37 8.21 1.73
C HIS A 700 -29.93 9.63 1.85
N LEU A 701 -31.26 9.73 1.92
CA LEU A 701 -32.01 10.99 1.79
C LEU A 701 -31.80 11.95 2.98
N GLY A 702 -31.62 11.45 4.20
CA GLY A 702 -31.27 12.29 5.36
C GLY A 702 -29.94 13.02 5.14
N THR A 703 -28.91 12.30 4.68
CA THR A 703 -27.62 12.93 4.35
C THR A 703 -27.69 13.83 3.10
N LEU A 704 -28.57 13.53 2.14
CA LEU A 704 -28.81 14.41 0.99
C LEU A 704 -29.39 15.77 1.43
N LEU A 705 -30.41 15.75 2.27
CA LEU A 705 -31.02 16.96 2.83
C LEU A 705 -30.01 17.78 3.65
N ALA A 706 -29.21 17.10 4.48
CA ALA A 706 -28.13 17.76 5.22
C ALA A 706 -27.05 18.35 4.29
N LEU A 707 -26.76 17.72 3.15
CA LEU A 707 -25.82 18.24 2.17
C LEU A 707 -26.34 19.51 1.51
N PHE A 708 -27.65 19.60 1.26
CA PHE A 708 -28.26 20.83 0.74
C PHE A 708 -28.03 22.01 1.69
N MET A 709 -28.30 21.85 2.99
CA MET A 709 -27.99 22.88 3.98
C MET A 709 -26.50 23.25 4.01
N ALA A 710 -25.61 22.24 3.95
CA ALA A 710 -24.17 22.50 3.92
C ALA A 710 -23.72 23.25 2.65
N ALA A 711 -24.34 23.01 1.50
CA ALA A 711 -24.07 23.74 0.27
C ALA A 711 -24.49 25.21 0.37
N LEU A 712 -25.65 25.50 0.98
CA LEU A 712 -26.08 26.87 1.27
C LEU A 712 -25.09 27.59 2.20
N GLU A 713 -24.67 26.94 3.30
CA GLU A 713 -23.65 27.50 4.20
C GLU A 713 -22.34 27.74 3.45
N MET A 714 -21.91 26.80 2.60
CA MET A 714 -20.67 26.95 1.86
C MET A 714 -20.72 28.13 0.88
N ASN A 715 -21.81 28.27 0.11
CA ASN A 715 -21.97 29.39 -0.81
C ASN A 715 -22.08 30.74 -0.09
N ALA A 716 -22.68 30.78 1.10
CA ALA A 716 -22.78 31.99 1.91
C ALA A 716 -21.41 32.44 2.47
N TYR A 717 -20.55 31.51 2.87
CA TYR A 717 -19.37 31.83 3.69
C TYR A 717 -18.01 31.55 3.02
N LYS A 718 -17.94 30.92 1.84
CA LYS A 718 -16.68 30.53 1.19
C LYS A 718 -15.67 31.67 1.02
N SER A 719 -16.13 32.88 0.70
CA SER A 719 -15.26 34.03 0.45
C SER A 719 -14.47 34.48 1.70
N GLU A 720 -14.98 34.21 2.90
CA GLU A 720 -14.27 34.47 4.16
C GLU A 720 -13.53 33.21 4.64
N TYR A 721 -14.21 32.06 4.57
CA TYR A 721 -13.70 30.79 5.10
C TYR A 721 -12.42 30.32 4.41
N GLN A 722 -12.39 30.32 3.07
CA GLN A 722 -11.30 29.74 2.30
C GLN A 722 -9.93 30.43 2.51
N PRO A 723 -9.79 31.76 2.34
CA PRO A 723 -8.49 32.41 2.53
C PRO A 723 -7.99 32.28 3.97
N LEU A 724 -8.91 32.29 4.93
CA LEU A 724 -8.59 32.14 6.34
C LEU A 724 -8.04 30.75 6.68
N VAL A 725 -8.61 29.68 6.12
CA VAL A 725 -8.08 28.32 6.31
C VAL A 725 -6.64 28.21 5.81
N ILE A 726 -6.34 28.79 4.65
CA ILE A 726 -4.99 28.78 4.07
C ILE A 726 -4.04 29.62 4.94
N ALA A 727 -4.45 30.81 5.37
CA ALA A 727 -3.66 31.66 6.26
C ALA A 727 -3.31 30.97 7.59
N ASN A 728 -4.30 30.32 8.20
CA ASN A 728 -4.11 29.53 9.43
C ASN A 728 -3.15 28.35 9.22
N ALA A 729 -3.24 27.64 8.09
CA ALA A 729 -2.35 26.51 7.79
C ALA A 729 -0.90 26.96 7.65
N LYS A 730 -0.67 28.06 6.92
CA LYS A 730 0.66 28.69 6.77
C LYS A 730 1.22 29.17 8.11
N ALA A 731 0.41 29.85 8.91
CA ALA A 731 0.82 30.29 10.24
C ALA A 731 1.21 29.10 11.14
N PHE A 732 0.40 28.04 11.13
CA PHE A 732 0.68 26.84 11.91
C PHE A 732 1.97 26.14 11.44
N ALA A 733 2.17 25.98 10.13
CA ALA A 733 3.38 25.39 9.56
C ALA A 733 4.64 26.17 9.96
N ARG A 734 4.65 27.50 9.80
CA ARG A 734 5.77 28.35 10.22
C ARG A 734 6.03 28.24 11.72
N ALA A 735 4.98 28.23 12.54
CA ALA A 735 5.11 28.14 13.99
C ALA A 735 5.70 26.79 14.42
N LEU A 736 5.22 25.67 13.87
CA LEU A 736 5.78 24.34 14.15
C LEU A 736 7.27 24.27 13.77
N ASN A 737 7.64 24.82 12.61
CA ASN A 737 9.03 24.88 12.18
C ASN A 737 9.90 25.73 13.13
N LYS A 738 9.38 26.89 13.57
CA LYS A 738 10.05 27.76 14.56
C LYS A 738 10.23 27.07 15.91
N GLU A 739 9.29 26.21 16.30
CA GLU A 739 9.37 25.36 17.50
C GLU A 739 10.30 24.13 17.33
N GLY A 740 10.99 24.03 16.19
CA GLY A 740 12.03 23.03 15.91
C GLY A 740 11.49 21.66 15.47
N LEU A 741 10.27 21.59 14.97
CA LEU A 741 9.74 20.41 14.29
C LEU A 741 10.10 20.46 12.81
N GLU A 742 10.32 19.29 12.20
CA GLU A 742 10.60 19.18 10.78
C GLU A 742 9.28 19.23 9.99
N VAL A 743 8.97 20.39 9.40
CA VAL A 743 7.78 20.59 8.58
C VAL A 743 8.11 20.35 7.11
N MET A 744 7.39 19.42 6.47
CA MET A 744 7.61 19.11 5.06
C MET A 744 6.83 20.07 4.16
N GLY A 745 7.44 20.43 3.03
CA GLY A 745 6.89 21.38 2.06
C GLY A 745 7.94 22.41 1.66
N ASP A 746 7.56 23.33 0.79
CA ASP A 746 8.44 24.40 0.31
C ASP A 746 8.45 25.59 1.31
N PRO A 747 9.57 25.87 2.02
CA PRO A 747 9.63 26.97 2.99
C PRO A 747 9.38 28.34 2.38
N ASP A 748 9.70 28.55 1.09
CA ASP A 748 9.49 29.83 0.40
C ASP A 748 8.00 30.09 0.14
N LEU A 749 7.18 29.04 0.19
CA LEU A 749 5.71 29.09 0.08
C LEU A 749 5.02 28.97 1.44
N ASP A 750 5.75 29.11 2.55
CA ASP A 750 5.27 28.82 3.90
C ASP A 750 4.80 27.37 4.08
N PHE A 751 5.48 26.43 3.41
CA PHE A 751 5.28 24.97 3.41
C PHE A 751 3.99 24.45 2.76
N THR A 752 2.91 25.24 2.72
CA THR A 752 1.60 24.78 2.25
C THR A 752 0.77 25.89 1.61
N GLU A 753 0.01 25.53 0.59
CA GLU A 753 -0.96 26.38 -0.09
C GLU A 753 -2.41 25.88 0.12
N THR A 754 -2.61 24.97 1.07
CA THR A 754 -3.91 24.34 1.36
C THR A 754 -4.27 24.43 2.84
N HIS A 755 -5.16 23.57 3.32
CA HIS A 755 -5.49 23.43 4.75
C HIS A 755 -4.56 22.48 5.51
N GLN A 756 -3.63 21.81 4.83
CA GLN A 756 -2.81 20.74 5.41
C GLN A 756 -1.43 21.21 5.81
N VAL A 757 -0.88 20.58 6.85
CA VAL A 757 0.52 20.69 7.26
C VAL A 757 1.06 19.28 7.50
N ILE A 758 2.25 18.97 7.00
CA ILE A 758 2.90 17.67 7.20
C ILE A 758 4.11 17.85 8.11
N VAL A 759 4.19 17.05 9.17
CA VAL A 759 5.32 17.08 10.12
C VAL A 759 6.01 15.73 10.11
N TYR A 760 7.31 15.70 9.87
CA TYR A 760 8.15 14.52 10.06
C TYR A 760 8.49 14.36 11.54
N VAL A 761 8.31 13.17 12.09
CA VAL A 761 8.49 12.87 13.53
C VAL A 761 9.48 11.72 13.79
N GLY A 762 10.21 11.30 12.77
CA GLY A 762 11.19 10.21 12.84
C GLY A 762 10.69 8.90 12.23
N TYR A 763 11.63 8.10 11.74
CA TYR A 763 11.31 6.85 11.04
C TYR A 763 10.47 5.89 11.88
N ALA A 764 9.31 5.48 11.37
CA ALA A 764 8.35 4.59 12.05
C ALA A 764 7.87 5.10 13.43
N LYS A 765 7.91 6.41 13.68
CA LYS A 765 7.46 7.03 14.94
C LYS A 765 6.05 7.63 14.91
N GLY A 766 5.43 7.74 13.73
CA GLY A 766 4.13 8.41 13.55
C GLY A 766 3.03 7.84 14.44
N CYS A 767 2.91 6.51 14.55
CA CYS A 767 1.90 5.86 15.40
C CYS A 767 2.10 6.16 16.89
N GLU A 768 3.34 6.07 17.39
CA GLU A 768 3.72 6.35 18.78
C GLU A 768 3.39 7.82 19.12
N VAL A 769 3.84 8.75 18.28
CA VAL A 769 3.66 10.18 18.51
C VAL A 769 2.18 10.57 18.41
N ALA A 770 1.42 10.02 17.46
CA ALA A 770 -0.01 10.26 17.36
C ALA A 770 -0.76 9.80 18.62
N ARG A 771 -0.32 8.68 19.23
CA ARG A 771 -0.90 8.20 20.49
C ARG A 771 -0.59 9.13 21.66
N THR A 772 0.66 9.58 21.77
CA THR A 772 1.04 10.57 22.79
C THR A 772 0.23 11.87 22.64
N LEU A 773 0.01 12.33 21.41
CA LEU A 773 -0.83 13.49 21.14
C LEU A 773 -2.29 13.26 21.54
N GLU A 774 -2.86 12.10 21.24
CA GLU A 774 -4.25 11.73 21.61
C GLU A 774 -4.44 11.75 23.14
N GLU A 775 -3.48 11.21 23.88
CA GLU A 775 -3.44 11.25 25.36
C GLU A 775 -3.38 12.68 25.91
N ASN A 776 -2.92 13.64 25.10
CA ASN A 776 -2.87 15.07 25.40
C ASN A 776 -4.01 15.87 24.73
N ASN A 777 -5.11 15.20 24.36
CA ASN A 777 -6.28 15.81 23.73
C ASN A 777 -6.03 16.43 22.33
N ILE A 778 -4.98 16.02 21.62
CA ILE A 778 -4.74 16.42 20.23
C ILE A 778 -4.89 15.19 19.35
N VAL A 779 -5.87 15.16 18.45
CA VAL A 779 -6.01 14.05 17.50
C VAL A 779 -5.46 14.43 16.15
N VAL A 780 -4.65 13.53 15.59
CA VAL A 780 -3.94 13.70 14.32
C VAL A 780 -4.06 12.44 13.50
N ASN A 781 -3.66 12.51 12.23
CA ASN A 781 -3.52 11.34 11.39
C ASN A 781 -2.03 11.02 11.20
N TYR A 782 -1.54 9.92 11.77
CA TYR A 782 -0.24 9.39 11.37
C TYR A 782 -0.30 8.97 9.90
N GLN A 783 0.76 9.25 9.16
CA GLN A 783 0.74 9.19 7.70
C GLN A 783 2.10 8.75 7.18
N ALA A 784 2.09 7.77 6.27
CA ALA A 784 3.27 7.44 5.49
C ALA A 784 3.65 8.63 4.60
N VAL A 785 4.88 9.11 4.74
CA VAL A 785 5.45 10.20 3.94
C VAL A 785 6.35 9.64 2.82
N PRO A 786 6.74 10.44 1.82
CA PRO A 786 7.68 9.98 0.79
C PRO A 786 8.96 9.40 1.41
N GLY A 787 9.20 8.10 1.19
CA GLY A 787 10.31 7.35 1.78
C GLY A 787 9.91 6.24 2.75
N ASP A 788 8.63 6.19 3.18
CA ASP A 788 8.10 5.11 4.02
C ASP A 788 7.62 3.90 3.20
N GLU A 789 7.66 2.71 3.79
CA GLU A 789 7.23 1.45 3.15
C GLU A 789 5.71 1.28 3.18
N SER A 790 5.09 1.75 4.25
CA SER A 790 3.71 1.45 4.61
C SER A 790 3.13 2.45 5.59
N PHE A 791 1.82 2.43 5.77
CA PHE A 791 1.15 3.21 6.82
C PHE A 791 1.58 2.82 8.23
N THR A 792 1.93 1.55 8.45
CA THR A 792 2.40 1.04 9.75
C THR A 792 3.82 1.52 10.09
N THR A 793 4.59 1.96 9.09
CA THR A 793 5.92 2.58 9.24
C THR A 793 5.87 4.10 9.17
N SER A 794 4.69 4.71 9.34
CA SER A 794 4.54 6.16 9.18
C SER A 794 5.61 6.94 9.94
N SER A 795 6.32 7.80 9.23
CA SER A 795 7.32 8.69 9.78
C SER A 795 6.81 10.11 9.95
N GLY A 796 5.60 10.39 9.47
CA GLY A 796 5.00 11.72 9.54
C GLY A 796 3.62 11.74 10.17
N LEU A 797 3.19 12.96 10.48
CA LEU A 797 1.85 13.33 10.90
C LEU A 797 1.26 14.26 9.85
N ARG A 798 0.05 13.96 9.42
CA ARG A 798 -0.74 14.79 8.51
C ARG A 798 -1.76 15.57 9.34
N LEU A 799 -1.59 16.88 9.37
CA LEU A 799 -2.37 17.82 10.16
C LEU A 799 -3.28 18.65 9.26
N GLY A 800 -4.41 19.12 9.77
CA GLY A 800 -5.32 20.01 9.07
C GLY A 800 -5.98 21.01 10.01
N VAL A 801 -6.10 22.26 9.56
CA VAL A 801 -6.57 23.38 10.39
C VAL A 801 -8.06 23.70 10.23
N SER A 802 -8.71 23.06 9.25
CA SER A 802 -10.05 23.46 8.78
C SER A 802 -11.14 23.39 9.85
N GLU A 803 -11.15 22.34 10.68
CA GLU A 803 -12.17 22.22 11.73
C GLU A 803 -11.99 23.28 12.81
N MET A 804 -10.77 23.46 13.32
CA MET A 804 -10.50 24.45 14.35
C MET A 804 -10.66 25.89 13.85
N THR A 805 -10.41 26.13 12.57
CA THR A 805 -10.75 27.41 11.92
C THR A 805 -12.25 27.70 12.00
N ARG A 806 -13.11 26.67 11.82
CA ARG A 806 -14.57 26.83 12.00
C ARG A 806 -14.97 27.01 13.45
N PHE A 807 -14.20 26.52 14.40
CA PHE A 807 -14.39 26.83 15.82
C PHE A 807 -13.87 28.22 16.23
N GLY A 808 -13.31 28.98 15.28
CA GLY A 808 -12.93 30.38 15.47
C GLY A 808 -11.44 30.61 15.70
N MET A 809 -10.60 29.57 15.67
CA MET A 809 -9.14 29.76 15.80
C MET A 809 -8.59 30.61 14.65
N ARG A 810 -7.62 31.46 14.97
CA ARG A 810 -6.86 32.34 14.07
C ARG A 810 -5.36 32.06 14.19
N GLU A 811 -4.56 32.78 13.42
CA GLU A 811 -3.12 32.53 13.27
C GLU A 811 -2.39 32.46 14.62
N LYS A 812 -2.66 33.41 15.53
CA LYS A 812 -2.05 33.45 16.87
C LYS A 812 -2.43 32.26 17.74
N ASP A 813 -3.64 31.72 17.58
CA ASP A 813 -4.07 30.55 18.34
C ASP A 813 -3.38 29.27 17.82
N PHE A 814 -3.09 29.22 16.52
CA PHE A 814 -2.27 28.16 15.92
C PHE A 814 -0.79 28.28 16.30
N GLU A 815 -0.27 29.49 16.48
CA GLU A 815 1.08 29.71 17.04
C GLU A 815 1.16 29.19 18.49
N GLU A 816 0.17 29.49 19.33
CA GLU A 816 0.09 28.95 20.70
C GLU A 816 -0.02 27.41 20.70
N LEU A 817 -0.87 26.86 19.81
CA LEU A 817 -1.02 25.42 19.64
C LEU A 817 0.30 24.75 19.20
N ALA A 818 1.07 25.38 18.31
CA ALA A 818 2.34 24.83 17.83
C ALA A 818 3.36 24.66 18.97
N SER A 819 3.40 25.59 19.92
CA SER A 819 4.27 25.50 21.09
C SER A 819 3.87 24.31 21.99
N LEU A 820 2.57 24.17 22.29
CA LEU A 820 2.06 23.03 23.07
C LEU A 820 2.27 21.68 22.34
N PHE A 821 2.07 21.68 21.02
CA PHE A 821 2.31 20.51 20.18
C PHE A 821 3.79 20.08 20.24
N SER A 822 4.72 21.04 20.11
CA SER A 822 6.16 20.77 20.22
C SER A 822 6.54 20.26 21.60
N ASP A 823 5.96 20.81 22.67
CA ASP A 823 6.16 20.33 24.05
C ASP A 823 5.71 18.87 24.23
N ALA A 824 4.60 18.46 23.61
CA ALA A 824 4.14 17.07 23.63
C ALA A 824 5.06 16.14 22.82
N VAL A 825 5.48 16.55 21.62
CA VAL A 825 6.22 15.70 20.68
C VAL A 825 7.71 15.61 21.01
N ARG A 826 8.38 16.76 21.18
CA ARG A 826 9.84 16.82 21.38
C ARG A 826 10.22 16.71 22.84
N ASN A 827 9.50 17.42 23.71
CA ASN A 827 9.83 17.51 25.14
C ASN A 827 9.10 16.45 25.98
N LYS A 828 8.21 15.65 25.37
CA LYS A 828 7.41 14.58 26.01
C LYS A 828 6.68 15.07 27.27
N LYS A 829 6.24 16.34 27.28
CA LYS A 829 5.48 16.91 28.39
C LYS A 829 4.01 16.54 28.26
N GLY A 830 3.36 16.29 29.40
CA GLY A 830 1.90 16.22 29.47
C GLY A 830 1.32 17.63 29.37
N VAL A 831 0.64 17.95 28.26
CA VAL A 831 0.02 19.24 27.96
C VAL A 831 -1.51 19.15 27.85
N GLY A 832 -2.11 18.03 28.25
CA GLY A 832 -3.53 17.76 28.06
C GLY A 832 -4.47 18.79 28.69
N ASP A 833 -4.11 19.37 29.84
CA ASP A 833 -4.92 20.39 30.51
C ASP A 833 -4.76 21.77 29.85
N GLU A 834 -3.56 22.12 29.39
CA GLU A 834 -3.27 23.29 28.57
C GLU A 834 -4.08 23.26 27.27
N ILE A 835 -4.10 22.11 26.59
CA ILE A 835 -4.89 21.90 25.37
C ILE A 835 -6.38 22.01 25.66
N ALA A 836 -6.87 21.44 26.77
CA ALA A 836 -8.27 21.59 27.15
C ALA A 836 -8.64 23.06 27.46
N ARG A 837 -7.74 23.82 28.10
CA ARG A 837 -7.92 25.27 28.35
C ARG A 837 -7.94 26.05 27.05
N LEU A 838 -7.00 25.80 26.12
CA LEU A 838 -7.01 26.38 24.78
C LEU A 838 -8.33 26.07 24.08
N ARG A 839 -8.74 24.79 24.05
CA ARG A 839 -9.97 24.33 23.41
C ARG A 839 -11.24 24.96 23.99
N SER A 840 -11.28 25.27 25.30
CA SER A 840 -12.45 25.87 25.92
C SER A 840 -12.80 27.29 25.42
N ARG A 841 -11.84 27.99 24.80
CA ARG A 841 -12.07 29.29 24.15
C ARG A 841 -12.91 29.18 22.86
N PHE A 842 -13.02 28.00 22.27
CA PHE A 842 -13.46 27.81 20.88
C PHE A 842 -14.66 26.84 20.75
N GLN A 843 -15.71 26.94 21.56
CA GLN A 843 -16.80 25.95 21.59
C GLN A 843 -17.94 26.19 20.59
N ALA A 844 -18.00 27.36 19.98
CA ALA A 844 -19.04 27.72 19.00
C ALA A 844 -18.57 27.43 17.57
N ILE A 845 -19.47 26.92 16.73
CA ILE A 845 -19.21 26.71 15.31
C ILE A 845 -19.57 27.99 14.55
N HIS A 846 -18.65 28.43 13.69
CA HIS A 846 -18.79 29.55 12.75
C HIS A 846 -19.01 29.06 11.31
N PHE A 847 -19.24 30.00 10.39
CA PHE A 847 -19.55 29.73 8.97
C PHE A 847 -20.77 28.82 8.80
N CYS A 848 -21.81 29.09 9.58
CA CYS A 848 -23.11 28.42 9.54
C CYS A 848 -24.22 29.40 9.93
N PHE A 849 -25.46 29.12 9.54
CA PHE A 849 -26.60 29.93 9.93
C PHE A 849 -26.93 29.77 11.41
N ASN A 850 -27.10 30.89 12.12
CA ASN A 850 -27.45 30.97 13.54
C ASN A 850 -28.29 32.23 13.81
N GLY A 851 -28.87 32.34 15.01
CA GLY A 851 -29.79 33.43 15.34
C GLY A 851 -31.18 33.25 14.72
N GLU A 852 -32.04 34.25 14.88
CA GLU A 852 -33.38 34.25 14.27
C GLU A 852 -33.31 34.46 12.76
N PRO A 853 -34.13 33.76 11.95
CA PRO A 853 -35.22 32.84 12.34
C PRO A 853 -34.78 31.38 12.56
N PHE A 854 -33.49 31.06 12.39
CA PHE A 854 -33.00 29.68 12.36
C PHE A 854 -33.11 28.97 13.71
N ASP A 855 -32.90 29.68 14.82
CA ASP A 855 -32.99 29.09 16.16
C ASP A 855 -34.42 28.68 16.54
N SER A 856 -35.43 29.47 16.16
CA SER A 856 -36.84 29.09 16.30
C SER A 856 -37.17 27.83 15.49
N LEU A 857 -36.82 27.81 14.20
CA LEU A 857 -37.08 26.65 13.32
C LEU A 857 -36.37 25.37 13.78
N LYS A 858 -35.11 25.50 14.24
CA LYS A 858 -34.36 24.38 14.83
C LYS A 858 -35.07 23.80 16.06
N THR A 859 -35.61 24.67 16.91
CA THR A 859 -36.35 24.27 18.11
C THR A 859 -37.68 23.59 17.76
N GLU A 860 -38.40 24.08 16.75
CA GLU A 860 -39.60 23.43 16.24
C GLU A 860 -39.32 22.05 15.66
N LEU A 861 -38.28 21.93 14.84
CA LEU A 861 -37.88 20.65 14.26
C LEU A 861 -37.42 19.66 15.34
N LEU A 862 -36.69 20.10 16.37
CA LEU A 862 -36.31 19.24 17.50
C LEU A 862 -37.51 18.64 18.25
N LYS A 863 -38.67 19.32 18.28
CA LYS A 863 -39.89 18.80 18.91
C LYS A 863 -40.54 17.64 18.13
N THR A 864 -40.10 17.37 16.90
CA THR A 864 -40.65 16.28 16.07
C THR A 864 -39.90 14.95 16.22
N PHE A 865 -38.81 14.90 16.99
CA PHE A 865 -37.98 13.70 17.18
C PHE A 865 -38.48 12.78 18.30
#